data_AF-A0A1H4LTE4-F1
#
_entry.id   AF-A0A1H4LTE4-F1
#
_cell.length_a   1.000
_cell.length_b   1.000
_cell.length_c   1.000
_cell.angle_alpha   90.00
_cell.angle_beta   90.00
_cell.angle_gamma   90.00
#
_symmetry.space_group_name_H-M   'P 1'
#
loop_
_entity.id
_entity.type
_entity.pdbx_description
1 polymer ?
#
loop_
_entity_poly.entity_id
_entity_poly.type
_entity_poly.pdbx_seq_one_letter_code
_entity_poly.pdbx_strand_id
1 'polypeptide(L)'
;MVKHFRVPGSLRLRLEEAGIPLPAVLRRAGLPQNLFEQTSILVSTEELFALWRSIGEMSKDPSIGLLLGTETSIARFHPMGLAALSTASFGASIDHMARYKKLSAPEEILHETRAGEWAIQFRWTLAMEVEPAVLVEHCFAWVLTIAREGSGTRIKPLRVELVQPRKHTRALEKHFGCPVVTGSTRNAIIFRAEDSALPFVTRNAELLEMLAPQFEQQLKDRVSNEDHFLDLVRGAIQQRLTGHRPVVDDVARDLHMSPRTLQRRLQDIGSNYQRVLDEARHQMARYYLSNSVFELAEAAYLLGYEDATPSRGPSGRGRVCPRKTGGMHNGQQLPPAVPLQIRPQNEVKKKKENAVKKRMLGKSGLEVSALGLGCMGMSMNYGPAADRASMISLMRTAVDRGITFFDTAEVYGPFTNEDLVGEGLQPVRDKVIIATKFGFDIDPKTSERKGFNSRPEHIKQVAEASLKRLRTDVIDLFYQHRVDPNVPIEEVAGAVKDLIVEGKVKHFGLSEASAATIRRAHAVQPVAAVQSEYSLWARDPEEEVLPTCEELGIGFVPWSPLGQGFLTGKVDANTSFESGDVRSRFPRFTEEARKANQPIVDALNDIAAKKKGTPAQIALAWLLAQSPSIVPIPGTRKLTRLDENLASAEIELSAGDLEEISTILAEIPVQGGRGTGQEKYA
;
A
#
# COMPACT_ATOMS: atom_id res chain seq x y z
N MET A 1 -9.50 36.99 -6.64
CA MET A 1 -10.20 36.31 -7.75
C MET A 1 -9.29 35.23 -8.30
N VAL A 2 -9.77 33.99 -8.47
CA VAL A 2 -8.94 32.87 -8.94
C VAL A 2 -8.72 32.99 -10.46
N LYS A 3 -7.48 32.79 -10.92
CA LYS A 3 -7.08 32.90 -12.34
C LYS A 3 -6.71 31.58 -13.01
N HIS A 4 -6.64 30.49 -12.25
CA HIS A 4 -6.12 29.20 -12.71
C HIS A 4 -7.08 28.06 -12.39
N PHE A 5 -7.14 27.08 -13.29
CA PHE A 5 -7.76 25.78 -13.12
C PHE A 5 -6.80 24.81 -12.43
N ARG A 6 -7.34 23.89 -11.63
CA ARG A 6 -6.63 22.69 -11.21
C ARG A 6 -6.96 21.56 -12.18
N VAL A 7 -5.97 21.02 -12.86
CA VAL A 7 -6.12 19.81 -13.69
C VAL A 7 -5.94 18.58 -12.77
N PRO A 8 -6.82 17.57 -12.83
CA PRO A 8 -6.63 16.36 -12.05
C PRO A 8 -5.52 15.50 -12.66
N GLY A 9 -4.59 15.00 -11.82
CA GLY A 9 -3.50 14.14 -12.27
C GLY A 9 -3.98 12.86 -12.98
N SER A 10 -5.16 12.37 -12.63
CA SER A 10 -5.81 11.24 -13.31
C SER A 10 -6.12 11.47 -14.79
N LEU A 11 -6.12 12.72 -15.29
CA LEU A 11 -6.22 12.99 -16.72
C LEU A 11 -5.03 12.40 -17.50
N ARG A 12 -3.85 12.25 -16.88
CA ARG A 12 -2.71 11.53 -17.48
C ARG A 12 -3.08 10.07 -17.76
N LEU A 13 -3.50 9.34 -16.72
CA LEU A 13 -3.90 7.94 -16.83
C LEU A 13 -5.03 7.76 -17.84
N ARG A 14 -6.01 8.68 -17.87
CA ARG A 14 -7.14 8.63 -18.80
C ARG A 14 -6.76 8.90 -20.26
N LEU A 15 -5.69 9.67 -20.51
CA LEU A 15 -5.11 9.84 -21.85
C LEU A 15 -4.27 8.63 -22.26
N GLU A 16 -3.52 8.04 -21.31
CA GLU A 16 -2.77 6.80 -21.51
C GLU A 16 -3.71 5.61 -21.81
N GLU A 17 -4.81 5.45 -21.05
CA GLU A 17 -5.92 4.51 -21.32
C GLU A 17 -6.54 4.71 -22.72
N ALA A 18 -6.63 5.96 -23.20
CA ALA A 18 -7.15 6.30 -24.52
C ALA A 18 -6.10 6.19 -25.65
N GLY A 19 -4.86 5.78 -25.35
CA GLY A 19 -3.77 5.68 -26.33
C GLY A 19 -3.25 7.03 -26.84
N ILE A 20 -3.46 8.12 -26.09
CA ILE A 20 -3.06 9.49 -26.44
C ILE A 20 -1.79 9.87 -25.66
N PRO A 21 -0.61 9.98 -26.30
CA PRO A 21 0.64 10.22 -25.59
C PRO A 21 0.70 11.65 -25.03
N LEU A 22 0.62 11.76 -23.70
CA LEU A 22 0.64 13.04 -22.96
C LEU A 22 1.80 13.98 -23.35
N PRO A 23 3.06 13.54 -23.56
CA PRO A 23 4.14 14.44 -23.98
C PRO A 23 3.88 15.10 -25.34
N ALA A 24 3.20 14.43 -26.27
CA ALA A 24 2.81 15.01 -27.56
C ALA A 24 1.69 16.04 -27.39
N VAL A 25 0.70 15.75 -26.53
CA VAL A 25 -0.36 16.69 -26.16
C VAL A 25 0.21 17.95 -25.52
N LEU A 26 1.06 17.82 -24.50
CA LEU A 26 1.70 18.95 -23.83
C LEU A 26 2.53 19.79 -24.81
N ARG A 27 3.33 19.13 -25.67
CA ARG A 27 4.17 19.81 -26.67
C ARG A 27 3.35 20.60 -27.69
N ARG A 28 2.24 20.04 -28.15
CA ARG A 28 1.33 20.67 -29.12
C ARG A 28 0.47 21.77 -28.49
N ALA A 29 0.14 21.65 -27.21
CA ALA A 29 -0.50 22.69 -26.42
C ALA A 29 0.45 23.83 -25.97
N GLY A 30 1.76 23.72 -26.24
CA GLY A 30 2.77 24.71 -25.80
C GLY A 30 3.11 24.63 -24.30
N LEU A 31 2.73 23.54 -23.62
CA LEU A 31 2.79 23.40 -22.18
C LEU A 31 4.09 22.71 -21.69
N PRO A 32 4.54 23.00 -20.45
CA PRO A 32 5.70 22.34 -19.86
C PRO A 32 5.57 20.80 -19.90
N GLN A 33 6.61 20.11 -20.35
CA GLN A 33 6.57 18.64 -20.46
C GLN A 33 6.43 17.96 -19.07
N ASN A 34 6.92 18.61 -18.02
CA ASN A 34 6.79 18.19 -16.62
C ASN A 34 5.51 18.71 -15.93
N LEU A 35 4.54 19.28 -16.65
CA LEU A 35 3.33 19.87 -16.05
C LEU A 35 2.56 18.87 -15.16
N PHE A 36 2.55 17.58 -15.53
CA PHE A 36 1.90 16.50 -14.78
C PHE A 36 2.80 15.83 -13.72
N GLU A 37 4.02 16.33 -13.52
CA GLU A 37 4.95 15.91 -12.47
C GLU A 37 4.92 16.88 -11.26
N GLN A 38 4.16 17.97 -11.38
CA GLN A 38 4.02 19.00 -10.34
C GLN A 38 3.02 18.60 -9.26
N THR A 39 3.31 18.96 -8.00
CA THR A 39 2.44 18.72 -6.83
C THR A 39 1.07 19.41 -6.93
N SER A 40 0.95 20.46 -7.75
CA SER A 40 -0.32 21.10 -8.09
C SER A 40 -0.34 21.51 -9.55
N ILE A 41 -1.02 20.72 -10.39
CA ILE A 41 -1.17 21.02 -11.82
C ILE A 41 -2.14 22.20 -11.98
N LEU A 42 -1.59 23.40 -12.12
CA LEU A 42 -2.33 24.64 -12.29
C LEU A 42 -2.11 25.22 -13.70
N VAL A 43 -3.19 25.61 -14.37
CA VAL A 43 -3.17 26.17 -15.73
C VAL A 43 -4.12 27.37 -15.83
N SER A 44 -3.79 28.38 -16.63
CA SER A 44 -4.71 29.45 -17.02
C SER A 44 -5.84 28.95 -17.93
N THR A 45 -6.81 29.81 -18.26
CA THR A 45 -7.89 29.47 -19.22
C THR A 45 -7.34 29.17 -20.62
N GLU A 46 -6.34 29.92 -21.07
CA GLU A 46 -5.70 29.74 -22.38
C GLU A 46 -4.93 28.40 -22.43
N GLU A 47 -4.17 28.09 -21.39
CA GLU A 47 -3.45 26.81 -21.26
C GLU A 47 -4.42 25.62 -21.13
N LEU A 48 -5.55 25.77 -20.41
CA LEU A 48 -6.62 24.78 -20.38
C LEU A 48 -7.20 24.56 -21.79
N PHE A 49 -7.46 25.63 -22.54
CA PHE A 49 -8.06 25.53 -23.86
C PHE A 49 -7.08 24.96 -24.89
N ALA A 50 -5.79 25.29 -24.79
CA ALA A 50 -4.72 24.67 -25.56
C ALA A 50 -4.60 23.16 -25.27
N LEU A 51 -4.62 22.76 -23.99
CA LEU A 51 -4.60 21.36 -23.55
C LEU A 51 -5.76 20.56 -24.19
N TRP A 52 -7.00 20.99 -24.00
CA TRP A 52 -8.18 20.25 -24.47
C TRP A 52 -8.33 20.24 -25.99
N ARG A 53 -7.92 21.31 -26.68
CA ARG A 53 -7.83 21.35 -28.15
C ARG A 53 -6.79 20.36 -28.65
N SER A 54 -5.61 20.31 -28.02
CA SER A 54 -4.58 19.34 -28.37
C SER A 54 -4.95 17.89 -28.05
N ILE A 55 -5.76 17.61 -27.02
CA ILE A 55 -6.31 16.27 -26.77
C ILE A 55 -7.18 15.83 -27.96
N GLY A 56 -8.08 16.71 -28.42
CA GLY A 56 -8.93 16.46 -29.58
C GLY A 56 -8.17 16.26 -30.89
N GLU A 57 -7.07 16.99 -31.09
CA GLU A 57 -6.25 16.92 -32.30
C GLU A 57 -5.26 15.74 -32.32
N MET A 58 -4.93 15.17 -31.16
CA MET A 58 -4.08 13.97 -31.05
C MET A 58 -4.88 12.66 -30.96
N SER A 59 -6.18 12.73 -30.63
CA SER A 59 -7.05 11.55 -30.62
C SER A 59 -7.36 11.02 -32.02
N LYS A 60 -7.39 9.69 -32.16
CA LYS A 60 -7.94 9.00 -33.33
C LYS A 60 -9.45 8.73 -33.20
N ASP A 61 -9.98 8.68 -31.97
CA ASP A 61 -11.42 8.65 -31.73
C ASP A 61 -11.97 10.09 -31.70
N PRO A 62 -12.86 10.49 -32.63
CA PRO A 62 -13.49 11.81 -32.57
C PRO A 62 -14.39 12.00 -31.34
N SER A 63 -14.74 10.92 -30.64
CA SER A 63 -15.62 10.88 -29.46
C SER A 63 -14.88 11.07 -28.13
N ILE A 64 -13.57 11.39 -28.16
CA ILE A 64 -12.69 11.41 -26.99
C ILE A 64 -13.19 12.27 -25.82
N GLY A 65 -13.91 13.37 -26.08
CA GLY A 65 -14.53 14.17 -25.02
C GLY A 65 -15.54 13.37 -24.20
N LEU A 66 -16.36 12.55 -24.89
CA LEU A 66 -17.32 11.65 -24.26
C LEU A 66 -16.61 10.55 -23.47
N LEU A 67 -15.56 9.93 -24.04
CA LEU A 67 -14.80 8.88 -23.37
C LEU A 67 -14.17 9.40 -22.07
N LEU A 68 -13.49 10.54 -22.12
CA LEU A 68 -12.88 11.17 -20.95
C LEU A 68 -13.92 11.69 -19.94
N GLY A 69 -15.10 12.11 -20.40
CA GLY A 69 -16.21 12.59 -19.56
C GLY A 69 -17.08 11.51 -18.94
N THR A 70 -17.05 10.28 -19.46
CA THR A 70 -17.83 9.15 -18.94
C THR A 70 -17.02 8.38 -17.90
N GLU A 71 -17.51 8.29 -16.68
CA GLU A 71 -16.87 7.54 -15.59
C GLU A 71 -17.88 6.68 -14.84
N THR A 72 -17.68 5.37 -14.84
CA THR A 72 -18.59 4.37 -14.25
C THR A 72 -18.04 3.76 -12.97
N SER A 73 -16.85 4.18 -12.52
CA SER A 73 -16.28 3.79 -11.24
C SER A 73 -16.37 4.93 -10.24
N ILE A 74 -17.16 4.75 -9.17
CA ILE A 74 -17.28 5.73 -8.06
C ILE A 74 -15.89 6.10 -7.51
N ALA A 75 -14.97 5.13 -7.41
CA ALA A 75 -13.59 5.32 -6.96
C ALA A 75 -12.72 6.22 -7.87
N ARG A 76 -13.16 6.52 -9.10
CA ARG A 76 -12.45 7.40 -10.05
C ARG A 76 -12.99 8.83 -10.08
N PHE A 77 -14.10 9.14 -9.39
CA PHE A 77 -14.60 10.51 -9.29
C PHE A 77 -13.68 11.37 -8.41
N HIS A 78 -13.24 12.51 -8.95
CA HIS A 78 -12.62 13.57 -8.15
C HIS A 78 -13.56 14.00 -7.00
N PRO A 79 -13.08 14.40 -5.81
CA PRO A 79 -13.94 14.67 -4.63
C PRO A 79 -15.14 15.61 -4.87
N MET A 80 -15.03 16.59 -5.77
CA MET A 80 -16.17 17.43 -6.21
C MET A 80 -17.33 16.61 -6.80
N GLY A 81 -17.02 15.57 -7.58
CA GLY A 81 -17.99 14.63 -8.15
C GLY A 81 -18.60 13.70 -7.09
N LEU A 82 -17.79 13.21 -6.15
CA LEU A 82 -18.29 12.44 -4.99
C LEU A 82 -19.26 13.27 -4.15
N ALA A 83 -18.93 14.55 -3.89
CA ALA A 83 -19.82 15.48 -3.20
C ALA A 83 -21.11 15.75 -4.01
N ALA A 84 -21.01 15.89 -5.33
CA ALA A 84 -22.18 16.04 -6.22
C ALA A 84 -23.11 14.81 -6.17
N LEU A 85 -22.56 13.59 -6.26
CA LEU A 85 -23.29 12.33 -6.09
C LEU A 85 -23.90 12.18 -4.68
N SER A 86 -23.26 12.75 -3.66
CA SER A 86 -23.75 12.70 -2.28
C SER A 86 -24.95 13.63 -2.00
N THR A 87 -25.31 14.52 -2.93
CA THR A 87 -26.46 15.43 -2.78
C THR A 87 -27.82 14.72 -2.89
N ALA A 88 -28.92 15.44 -2.61
CA ALA A 88 -30.26 14.84 -2.53
C ALA A 88 -30.95 14.61 -3.89
N SER A 89 -30.59 15.35 -4.95
CA SER A 89 -31.19 15.26 -6.28
C SER A 89 -30.23 15.72 -7.36
N PHE A 90 -30.55 15.43 -8.63
CA PHE A 90 -29.75 15.88 -9.77
C PHE A 90 -29.60 17.41 -9.81
N GLY A 91 -30.67 18.17 -9.55
CA GLY A 91 -30.60 19.63 -9.41
C GLY A 91 -29.65 20.08 -8.30
N ALA A 92 -29.77 19.48 -7.11
CA ALA A 92 -28.90 19.79 -5.96
C ALA A 92 -27.41 19.50 -6.23
N SER A 93 -27.11 18.51 -7.07
CA SER A 93 -25.74 18.19 -7.49
C SER A 93 -25.13 19.31 -8.35
N ILE A 94 -25.90 19.85 -9.29
CA ILE A 94 -25.48 20.96 -10.16
C ILE A 94 -25.37 22.26 -9.37
N ASP A 95 -26.30 22.54 -8.46
CA ASP A 95 -26.24 23.63 -7.49
C ASP A 95 -24.94 23.61 -6.65
N HIS A 96 -24.59 22.44 -6.10
CA HIS A 96 -23.37 22.27 -5.30
C HIS A 96 -22.12 22.55 -6.13
N MET A 97 -22.06 22.04 -7.35
CA MET A 97 -20.94 22.25 -8.25
C MET A 97 -20.81 23.67 -8.78
N ALA A 98 -21.93 24.34 -9.12
CA ALA A 98 -21.92 25.72 -9.57
C ALA A 98 -21.31 26.65 -8.50
N ARG A 99 -21.65 26.40 -7.22
CA ARG A 99 -21.01 27.06 -6.07
C ARG A 99 -19.51 26.74 -5.98
N TYR A 100 -19.13 25.46 -6.06
CA TYR A 100 -17.72 25.05 -5.95
C TYR A 100 -16.84 25.64 -7.07
N LYS A 101 -17.27 25.55 -8.33
CA LYS A 101 -16.52 26.05 -9.48
C LYS A 101 -16.29 27.56 -9.39
N LYS A 102 -17.33 28.34 -9.09
CA LYS A 102 -17.27 29.80 -8.91
C LYS A 102 -16.27 30.26 -7.82
N LEU A 103 -15.96 29.40 -6.85
CA LEU A 103 -14.97 29.67 -5.79
C LEU A 103 -13.56 29.16 -6.11
N SER A 104 -13.43 28.14 -6.97
CA SER A 104 -12.19 27.37 -7.16
C SER A 104 -11.50 27.58 -8.51
N ALA A 105 -12.17 28.12 -9.52
CA ALA A 105 -11.67 28.33 -10.88
C ALA A 105 -12.40 29.48 -11.60
N PRO A 106 -11.85 30.04 -12.70
CA PRO A 106 -12.56 31.00 -13.55
C PRO A 106 -13.56 30.31 -14.50
N GLU A 107 -14.47 29.53 -13.91
CA GLU A 107 -15.51 28.76 -14.60
C GLU A 107 -16.81 28.78 -13.77
N GLU A 108 -17.93 28.95 -14.46
CA GLU A 108 -19.27 28.92 -13.89
C GLU A 108 -20.11 27.85 -14.58
N ILE A 109 -20.88 27.10 -13.80
CA ILE A 109 -21.95 26.24 -14.31
C ILE A 109 -23.24 27.04 -14.19
N LEU A 110 -23.88 27.32 -15.32
CA LEU A 110 -25.11 28.10 -15.40
C LEU A 110 -26.26 27.15 -15.72
N HIS A 111 -27.27 27.11 -14.86
CA HIS A 111 -28.46 26.30 -15.07
C HIS A 111 -29.73 27.11 -14.87
N GLU A 112 -30.73 26.88 -15.73
CA GLU A 112 -31.98 27.64 -15.73
C GLU A 112 -33.17 26.78 -16.19
N THR A 113 -34.34 27.02 -15.58
CA THR A 113 -35.58 26.32 -15.93
C THR A 113 -36.53 27.29 -16.62
N ARG A 114 -36.95 26.98 -17.85
CA ARG A 114 -37.89 27.79 -18.65
C ARG A 114 -38.84 26.88 -19.42
N ALA A 115 -40.13 27.22 -19.45
CA ALA A 115 -41.16 26.54 -20.26
C ALA A 115 -41.22 24.99 -20.13
N GLY A 116 -40.85 24.44 -18.96
CA GLY A 116 -40.81 22.99 -18.71
C GLY A 116 -39.49 22.31 -19.09
N GLU A 117 -38.52 23.03 -19.63
CA GLU A 117 -37.16 22.56 -19.89
C GLU A 117 -36.18 23.09 -18.83
N TRP A 118 -35.12 22.32 -18.56
CA TRP A 118 -34.00 22.70 -17.69
C TRP A 118 -32.70 22.63 -18.48
N ALA A 119 -32.06 23.78 -18.69
CA ALA A 119 -30.82 23.90 -19.47
C ALA A 119 -29.61 23.99 -18.54
N ILE A 120 -28.53 23.25 -18.82
CA ILE A 120 -27.24 23.35 -18.13
C ILE A 120 -26.16 23.76 -19.14
N GLN A 121 -25.35 24.75 -18.77
CA GLN A 121 -24.31 25.38 -19.57
C GLN A 121 -23.02 25.52 -18.75
N PHE A 122 -21.87 25.60 -19.41
CA PHE A 122 -20.58 25.91 -18.81
C PHE A 122 -20.06 27.22 -19.41
N ARG A 123 -19.48 28.10 -18.58
CA ARG A 123 -18.91 29.39 -19.00
C ARG A 123 -17.56 29.62 -18.36
N TRP A 124 -16.53 29.83 -19.17
CA TRP A 124 -15.18 30.14 -18.73
C TRP A 124 -15.02 31.67 -18.66
N THR A 125 -14.97 32.24 -17.45
CA THR A 125 -15.16 33.69 -17.22
C THR A 125 -13.94 34.54 -17.60
N LEU A 126 -12.81 33.90 -17.88
CA LEU A 126 -11.58 34.51 -18.39
C LEU A 126 -11.18 33.94 -19.76
N ALA A 127 -12.14 33.44 -20.55
CA ALA A 127 -11.89 32.99 -21.93
C ALA A 127 -11.88 34.18 -22.91
N MET A 128 -10.87 34.23 -23.76
CA MET A 128 -10.70 35.24 -24.82
C MET A 128 -10.93 34.67 -26.23
N GLU A 129 -11.30 33.39 -26.32
CA GLU A 129 -11.51 32.62 -27.54
C GLU A 129 -12.64 31.58 -27.33
N VAL A 130 -13.07 30.92 -28.40
CA VAL A 130 -14.19 29.97 -28.38
C VAL A 130 -13.78 28.63 -27.75
N GLU A 131 -14.71 27.98 -27.05
CA GLU A 131 -14.41 26.81 -26.22
C GLU A 131 -14.02 25.58 -27.06
N PRO A 132 -13.00 24.79 -26.66
CA PRO A 132 -12.63 23.56 -27.37
C PRO A 132 -13.79 22.57 -27.41
N ALA A 133 -14.09 22.05 -28.60
CA ALA A 133 -15.21 21.13 -28.82
C ALA A 133 -15.23 19.95 -27.84
N VAL A 134 -14.06 19.37 -27.59
CA VAL A 134 -13.82 18.22 -26.69
C VAL A 134 -14.04 18.55 -25.23
N LEU A 135 -13.74 19.79 -24.79
CA LEU A 135 -14.00 20.23 -23.41
C LEU A 135 -15.52 20.36 -23.16
N VAL A 136 -16.26 20.93 -24.11
CA VAL A 136 -17.73 21.00 -24.05
C VAL A 136 -18.36 19.59 -24.02
N GLU A 137 -17.87 18.68 -24.87
CA GLU A 137 -18.30 17.27 -24.92
C GLU A 137 -18.00 16.54 -23.60
N HIS A 138 -16.81 16.75 -23.03
CA HIS A 138 -16.41 16.22 -21.73
C HIS A 138 -17.33 16.70 -20.60
N CYS A 139 -17.56 18.02 -20.50
CA CYS A 139 -18.45 18.60 -19.50
C CYS A 139 -19.88 18.05 -19.59
N PHE A 140 -20.43 17.87 -20.80
CA PHE A 140 -21.79 17.34 -20.98
C PHE A 140 -21.90 15.83 -20.72
N ALA A 141 -20.93 15.03 -21.16
CA ALA A 141 -20.89 13.60 -20.85
C ALA A 141 -20.75 13.38 -19.33
N TRP A 142 -19.96 14.22 -18.66
CA TRP A 142 -19.76 14.17 -17.22
C TRP A 142 -21.03 14.57 -16.43
N VAL A 143 -21.76 15.60 -16.85
CA VAL A 143 -23.08 15.96 -16.28
C VAL A 143 -24.07 14.79 -16.42
N LEU A 144 -24.15 14.18 -17.60
CA LEU A 144 -25.03 13.03 -17.83
C LEU A 144 -24.60 11.78 -17.04
N THR A 145 -23.31 11.63 -16.79
CA THR A 145 -22.75 10.57 -15.94
C THR A 145 -23.20 10.76 -14.48
N ILE A 146 -22.98 11.93 -13.88
CA ILE A 146 -23.49 12.25 -12.53
C ILE A 146 -24.99 12.02 -12.41
N ALA A 147 -25.76 12.40 -13.42
CA ALA A 147 -27.20 12.20 -13.45
C ALA A 147 -27.59 10.70 -13.38
N ARG A 148 -26.89 9.85 -14.14
CA ARG A 148 -27.16 8.40 -14.25
C ARG A 148 -26.66 7.63 -13.04
N GLU A 149 -25.39 7.80 -12.66
CA GLU A 149 -24.80 7.13 -11.50
C GLU A 149 -25.50 7.59 -10.21
N GLY A 150 -25.79 8.89 -10.10
CA GLY A 150 -26.44 9.46 -8.91
C GLY A 150 -27.86 8.95 -8.70
N SER A 151 -28.67 8.87 -9.76
CA SER A 151 -30.06 8.41 -9.66
C SER A 151 -30.23 6.89 -9.77
N GLY A 152 -29.23 6.17 -10.28
CA GLY A 152 -29.35 4.76 -10.69
C GLY A 152 -30.28 4.55 -11.89
N THR A 153 -30.73 5.61 -12.58
CA THR A 153 -31.69 5.51 -13.70
C THR A 153 -31.08 5.96 -15.03
N ARG A 154 -31.59 5.41 -16.13
CA ARG A 154 -31.10 5.68 -17.49
C ARG A 154 -31.66 6.99 -18.05
N ILE A 155 -31.37 8.11 -17.38
CA ILE A 155 -31.76 9.46 -17.79
C ILE A 155 -31.27 9.74 -19.22
N LYS A 156 -32.09 10.48 -19.97
CA LYS A 156 -31.79 11.02 -21.30
C LYS A 156 -32.16 12.50 -21.32
N PRO A 157 -31.29 13.41 -21.80
CA PRO A 157 -31.68 14.79 -22.09
C PRO A 157 -32.78 14.82 -23.16
N LEU A 158 -33.49 15.94 -23.28
CA LEU A 158 -34.36 16.25 -24.41
C LEU A 158 -33.55 16.50 -25.68
N ARG A 159 -32.42 17.23 -25.57
CA ARG A 159 -31.47 17.51 -26.65
C ARG A 159 -30.12 18.00 -26.10
N VAL A 160 -29.11 18.06 -26.96
CA VAL A 160 -27.90 18.87 -26.76
C VAL A 160 -27.87 20.00 -27.79
N GLU A 161 -27.67 21.24 -27.34
CA GLU A 161 -27.46 22.44 -28.15
C GLU A 161 -25.95 22.72 -28.26
N LEU A 162 -25.44 22.98 -29.46
CA LEU A 162 -24.03 23.26 -29.73
C LEU A 162 -23.89 24.46 -30.67
N VAL A 163 -22.96 25.38 -30.37
CA VAL A 163 -22.67 26.53 -31.24
C VAL A 163 -22.02 26.06 -32.55
N GLN A 164 -20.95 25.27 -32.44
CA GLN A 164 -20.20 24.77 -33.58
C GLN A 164 -20.69 23.39 -34.05
N PRO A 165 -20.77 23.12 -35.36
CA PRO A 165 -21.08 21.80 -35.89
C PRO A 165 -20.01 20.76 -35.51
N ARG A 166 -20.41 19.50 -35.43
CA ARG A 166 -19.52 18.37 -35.07
C ARG A 166 -19.41 17.38 -36.22
N LYS A 167 -18.21 16.83 -36.43
CA LYS A 167 -17.95 15.80 -37.46
C LYS A 167 -18.58 14.44 -37.12
N HIS A 168 -18.94 14.22 -35.85
CA HIS A 168 -19.31 12.91 -35.31
C HIS A 168 -20.71 12.88 -34.66
N THR A 169 -21.64 13.76 -35.08
CA THR A 169 -22.95 13.97 -34.44
C THR A 169 -23.72 12.69 -34.05
N ARG A 170 -23.73 11.66 -34.92
CA ARG A 170 -24.39 10.38 -34.62
C ARG A 170 -23.83 9.66 -33.38
N ALA A 171 -22.55 9.84 -33.06
CA ALA A 171 -21.94 9.28 -31.85
C ALA A 171 -22.36 10.05 -30.58
N LEU A 172 -22.49 11.39 -30.68
CA LEU A 172 -23.07 12.23 -29.63
C LEU A 172 -24.52 11.80 -29.36
N GLU A 173 -25.35 11.73 -30.40
CA GLU A 173 -26.76 11.31 -30.30
C GLU A 173 -26.91 9.92 -29.67
N LYS A 174 -26.05 8.97 -30.04
CA LYS A 174 -26.00 7.62 -29.45
C LYS A 174 -25.61 7.64 -27.97
N HIS A 175 -24.67 8.48 -27.57
CA HIS A 175 -24.17 8.58 -26.19
C HIS A 175 -25.17 9.27 -25.25
N PHE A 176 -25.63 10.47 -25.63
CA PHE A 176 -26.62 11.22 -24.85
C PHE A 176 -27.99 10.53 -24.87
N GLY A 177 -28.34 9.89 -26.00
CA GLY A 177 -29.61 9.21 -26.21
C GLY A 177 -30.73 10.13 -26.69
N CYS A 178 -30.37 11.28 -27.27
CA CYS A 178 -31.25 12.36 -27.71
C CYS A 178 -30.69 13.08 -28.96
N PRO A 179 -31.48 13.91 -29.67
CA PRO A 179 -31.00 14.69 -30.81
C PRO A 179 -29.92 15.72 -30.42
N VAL A 180 -29.05 16.05 -31.36
CA VAL A 180 -28.00 17.08 -31.21
C VAL A 180 -28.24 18.19 -32.23
N VAL A 181 -28.48 19.40 -31.74
CA VAL A 181 -28.76 20.61 -32.53
C VAL A 181 -27.48 21.44 -32.62
N THR A 182 -27.04 21.74 -33.84
CA THR A 182 -25.82 22.52 -34.11
C THR A 182 -26.15 23.86 -34.77
N GLY A 183 -25.40 24.91 -34.45
CA GLY A 183 -25.71 26.28 -34.86
C GLY A 183 -26.59 27.03 -33.85
N SER A 184 -26.71 26.51 -32.63
CA SER A 184 -27.40 27.16 -31.52
C SER A 184 -26.64 28.41 -31.04
N THR A 185 -27.34 29.34 -30.38
CA THR A 185 -26.72 30.56 -29.80
C THR A 185 -25.86 30.27 -28.57
N ARG A 186 -25.83 29.03 -28.08
CA ARG A 186 -25.09 28.57 -26.91
C ARG A 186 -24.73 27.08 -27.01
N ASN A 187 -23.77 26.66 -26.20
CA ASN A 187 -23.57 25.24 -25.88
C ASN A 187 -24.40 24.91 -24.62
N ALA A 188 -25.36 23.99 -24.70
CA ALA A 188 -26.16 23.57 -23.54
C ALA A 188 -26.61 22.10 -23.62
N ILE A 189 -26.74 21.43 -22.48
CA ILE A 189 -27.44 20.14 -22.36
C ILE A 189 -28.82 20.39 -21.73
N ILE A 190 -29.88 19.91 -22.38
CA ILE A 190 -31.28 20.27 -22.04
C ILE A 190 -32.02 19.04 -21.51
N PHE A 191 -32.54 19.12 -20.30
CA PHE A 191 -33.37 18.12 -19.63
C PHE A 191 -34.81 18.64 -19.48
N ARG A 192 -35.73 17.82 -18.93
CA ARG A 192 -37.03 18.31 -18.44
C ARG A 192 -36.83 19.03 -17.11
N ALA A 193 -37.74 19.93 -16.78
CA ALA A 193 -37.76 20.58 -15.47
C ALA A 193 -37.85 19.56 -14.31
N GLU A 194 -38.62 18.49 -14.48
CA GLU A 194 -38.77 17.41 -13.50
C GLU A 194 -37.50 16.59 -13.27
N ASP A 195 -36.60 16.47 -14.27
CA ASP A 195 -35.33 15.73 -14.12
C ASP A 195 -34.44 16.37 -13.04
N SER A 196 -34.59 17.68 -12.76
CA SER A 196 -33.86 18.38 -11.68
C SER A 196 -34.30 17.96 -10.26
N ALA A 197 -35.55 17.50 -10.11
CA ALA A 197 -36.11 17.01 -8.87
C ALA A 197 -35.85 15.51 -8.64
N LEU A 198 -35.29 14.81 -9.63
CA LEU A 198 -35.03 13.37 -9.55
C LEU A 198 -34.05 13.05 -8.40
N PRO A 199 -34.44 12.20 -7.43
CA PRO A 199 -33.62 11.91 -6.26
C PRO A 199 -32.38 11.09 -6.62
N PHE A 200 -31.31 11.29 -5.86
CA PHE A 200 -30.11 10.48 -5.95
C PHE A 200 -30.16 9.31 -4.96
N VAL A 201 -29.94 8.09 -5.45
CA VAL A 201 -29.78 6.87 -4.64
C VAL A 201 -28.41 6.82 -3.96
N THR A 202 -27.43 7.57 -4.50
CA THR A 202 -26.10 7.79 -3.92
C THR A 202 -26.08 8.87 -2.83
N ARG A 203 -27.23 9.46 -2.48
CA ARG A 203 -27.33 10.53 -1.48
C ARG A 203 -26.69 10.09 -0.16
N ASN A 204 -25.69 10.84 0.29
CA ASN A 204 -25.02 10.63 1.56
C ASN A 204 -24.77 11.99 2.23
N ALA A 205 -25.68 12.37 3.14
CA ALA A 205 -25.61 13.67 3.82
C ALA A 205 -24.38 13.77 4.73
N GLU A 206 -24.02 12.68 5.41
CA GLU A 206 -22.86 12.62 6.31
C GLU A 206 -21.56 12.79 5.52
N LEU A 207 -21.39 12.07 4.40
CA LEU A 207 -20.22 12.25 3.52
C LEU A 207 -20.16 13.66 2.93
N LEU A 208 -21.30 14.26 2.59
CA LEU A 208 -21.37 15.64 2.10
C LEU A 208 -20.93 16.65 3.18
N GLU A 209 -21.34 16.45 4.43
CA GLU A 209 -20.94 17.25 5.61
C GLU A 209 -19.48 16.98 6.02
N MET A 210 -18.94 15.78 5.78
CA MET A 210 -17.52 15.47 6.00
C MET A 210 -16.60 16.09 4.93
N LEU A 211 -17.08 16.21 3.69
CA LEU A 211 -16.36 16.79 2.55
C LEU A 211 -16.46 18.33 2.50
N ALA A 212 -17.61 18.92 2.83
CA ALA A 212 -17.81 20.37 2.70
C ALA A 212 -16.76 21.22 3.45
N PRO A 213 -16.39 20.92 4.72
CA PRO A 213 -15.33 21.67 5.40
C PRO A 213 -13.93 21.33 4.89
N GLN A 214 -13.72 20.27 4.09
CA GLN A 214 -12.44 20.10 3.37
C GLN A 214 -12.33 21.09 2.23
N PHE A 215 -13.42 21.31 1.47
CA PHE A 215 -13.43 22.30 0.41
C PHE A 215 -13.34 23.73 0.96
N GLU A 216 -14.01 24.01 2.08
CA GLU A 216 -13.79 25.28 2.78
C GLU A 216 -12.36 25.43 3.31
N GLN A 217 -11.76 24.37 3.86
CA GLN A 217 -10.38 24.44 4.35
C GLN A 217 -9.39 24.66 3.21
N GLN A 218 -9.51 23.93 2.09
CA GLN A 218 -8.68 24.18 0.89
C GLN A 218 -8.86 25.57 0.26
N LEU A 219 -9.97 26.27 0.57
CA LEU A 219 -10.17 27.68 0.24
C LEU A 219 -9.52 28.63 1.27
N LYS A 220 -9.51 28.26 2.56
CA LYS A 220 -8.89 29.01 3.68
C LYS A 220 -7.36 28.87 3.73
N ASP A 221 -6.82 27.68 3.44
CA ASP A 221 -5.38 27.36 3.41
C ASP A 221 -4.60 28.17 2.36
N ARG A 222 -5.30 28.79 1.40
CA ARG A 222 -4.72 29.73 0.43
C ARG A 222 -4.72 31.18 0.92
N VAL A 223 -5.22 31.46 2.14
CA VAL A 223 -5.49 32.81 2.66
C VAL A 223 -5.28 32.90 4.20
N SER A 224 -4.17 32.39 4.74
CA SER A 224 -3.50 32.94 5.94
C SER A 224 -2.10 32.36 6.14
N ASN A 225 -1.23 33.07 6.87
CA ASN A 225 0.12 32.64 7.30
C ASN A 225 0.30 32.94 8.80
N GLU A 226 -0.36 32.19 9.69
CA GLU A 226 -0.25 32.34 11.16
C GLU A 226 -0.96 31.16 11.87
N ASP A 227 -0.26 30.13 12.39
CA ASP A 227 -0.89 29.18 13.37
C ASP A 227 0.00 28.20 14.20
N HIS A 228 1.31 28.44 14.36
CA HIS A 228 2.25 27.42 14.88
C HIS A 228 1.95 26.86 16.30
N PHE A 229 1.06 27.45 17.09
CA PHE A 229 0.64 26.90 18.39
C PHE A 229 -0.60 25.99 18.32
N LEU A 230 -1.58 26.23 17.43
CA LEU A 230 -2.74 25.33 17.30
C LEU A 230 -2.33 23.96 16.77
N ASP A 231 -1.39 23.90 15.83
CA ASP A 231 -0.89 22.64 15.27
C ASP A 231 -0.20 21.75 16.32
N LEU A 232 0.58 22.35 17.24
CA LEU A 232 1.20 21.63 18.35
C LEU A 232 0.16 21.02 19.30
N VAL A 233 -0.91 21.78 19.61
CA VAL A 233 -2.00 21.26 20.45
C VAL A 233 -2.80 20.18 19.71
N ARG A 234 -3.07 20.36 18.41
CA ARG A 234 -3.81 19.40 17.58
C ARG A 234 -3.05 18.07 17.44
N GLY A 235 -1.74 18.13 17.19
CA GLY A 235 -0.88 16.94 17.11
C GLY A 235 -0.80 16.14 18.43
N ALA A 236 -0.66 16.83 19.57
CA ALA A 236 -0.67 16.17 20.89
C ALA A 236 -2.02 15.48 21.19
N ILE A 237 -3.14 16.05 20.72
CA ILE A 237 -4.45 15.40 20.84
C ILE A 237 -4.56 14.19 19.90
N GLN A 238 -4.08 14.27 18.66
CA GLN A 238 -4.12 13.17 17.69
C GLN A 238 -3.37 11.93 18.19
N GLN A 239 -2.19 12.11 18.78
CA GLN A 239 -1.42 11.02 19.40
C GLN A 239 -2.14 10.33 20.58
N ARG A 240 -3.13 10.99 21.20
CA ARG A 240 -3.94 10.42 22.29
C ARG A 240 -5.26 9.79 21.83
N LEU A 241 -5.74 10.13 20.63
CA LEU A 241 -7.00 9.60 20.07
C LEU A 241 -6.91 8.13 19.64
N THR A 242 -5.71 7.59 19.42
CA THR A 242 -5.50 6.17 19.09
C THR A 242 -5.71 5.28 20.34
N GLY A 243 -6.97 4.94 20.60
CA GLY A 243 -7.39 3.95 21.61
C GLY A 243 -7.78 4.50 22.98
N HIS A 244 -7.72 5.81 23.20
CA HIS A 244 -8.14 6.46 24.46
C HIS A 244 -8.91 7.77 24.19
N ARG A 245 -9.70 8.24 25.16
CA ARG A 245 -10.41 9.53 25.10
C ARG A 245 -9.54 10.64 25.69
N PRO A 246 -9.01 11.60 24.91
CA PRO A 246 -8.07 12.59 25.41
C PRO A 246 -8.76 13.62 26.31
N VAL A 247 -8.39 13.66 27.59
CA VAL A 247 -8.78 14.76 28.51
C VAL A 247 -7.70 15.83 28.56
N VAL A 248 -8.12 17.07 28.79
CA VAL A 248 -7.27 18.27 28.72
C VAL A 248 -6.06 18.22 29.67
N ASP A 249 -6.17 17.49 30.78
CA ASP A 249 -5.10 17.37 31.78
C ASP A 249 -3.96 16.43 31.34
N ASP A 250 -4.22 15.49 30.43
CA ASP A 250 -3.19 14.62 29.84
C ASP A 250 -2.46 15.36 28.71
N VAL A 251 -3.20 16.02 27.83
CA VAL A 251 -2.63 16.80 26.72
C VAL A 251 -1.81 18.00 27.25
N ALA A 252 -2.25 18.63 28.35
CA ALA A 252 -1.44 19.67 29.01
C ALA A 252 -0.12 19.12 29.56
N ARG A 253 -0.11 17.88 30.08
CA ARG A 253 1.09 17.20 30.60
C ARG A 253 2.08 16.86 29.48
N ASP A 254 1.57 16.38 28.34
CA ASP A 254 2.36 16.09 27.14
C ASP A 254 2.96 17.37 26.55
N LEU A 255 2.22 18.49 26.59
CA LEU A 255 2.69 19.83 26.22
C LEU A 255 3.46 20.55 27.36
N HIS A 256 3.82 19.83 28.42
CA HIS A 256 4.62 20.29 29.57
C HIS A 256 4.13 21.59 30.23
N MET A 257 2.82 21.80 30.31
CA MET A 257 2.20 22.99 30.91
C MET A 257 0.99 22.66 31.81
N SER A 258 0.52 23.63 32.59
CA SER A 258 -0.69 23.40 33.39
C SER A 258 -1.95 23.39 32.51
N PRO A 259 -3.02 22.67 32.87
CA PRO A 259 -4.26 22.65 32.10
C PRO A 259 -4.90 24.04 31.95
N ARG A 260 -4.81 24.88 33.00
CA ARG A 260 -5.19 26.30 32.94
C ARG A 260 -4.33 27.10 31.97
N THR A 261 -3.03 26.81 31.86
CA THR A 261 -2.13 27.47 30.90
C THR A 261 -2.50 27.10 29.47
N LEU A 262 -2.78 25.82 29.20
CA LEU A 262 -3.22 25.34 27.90
C LEU A 262 -4.56 25.97 27.50
N GLN A 263 -5.58 25.89 28.36
CA GLN A 263 -6.89 26.46 28.09
C GLN A 263 -6.83 27.97 27.88
N ARG A 264 -6.06 28.71 28.69
CA ARG A 264 -5.90 30.15 28.51
C ARG A 264 -5.17 30.47 27.20
N ARG A 265 -4.05 29.82 26.88
CA ARG A 265 -3.34 30.07 25.60
C ARG A 265 -4.20 29.78 24.37
N LEU A 266 -5.10 28.78 24.45
CA LEU A 266 -6.07 28.54 23.39
C LEU A 266 -7.11 29.66 23.29
N GLN A 267 -7.62 30.17 24.42
CA GLN A 267 -8.52 31.33 24.45
C GLN A 267 -7.83 32.63 24.00
N ASP A 268 -6.56 32.82 24.35
CA ASP A 268 -5.71 33.96 23.96
C ASP A 268 -5.60 34.07 22.41
N ILE A 269 -5.82 32.96 21.68
CA ILE A 269 -5.89 32.88 20.19
C ILE A 269 -7.28 32.50 19.64
N GLY A 270 -8.35 32.72 20.42
CA GLY A 270 -9.74 32.56 19.95
C GLY A 270 -10.25 31.11 19.81
N SER A 271 -9.53 30.13 20.34
CA SER A 271 -9.88 28.71 20.30
C SER A 271 -10.13 28.14 21.71
N ASN A 272 -10.40 26.82 21.80
CA ASN A 272 -10.50 26.11 23.07
C ASN A 272 -10.19 24.61 22.87
N TYR A 273 -9.91 23.89 23.97
CA TYR A 273 -9.49 22.49 23.90
C TYR A 273 -10.49 21.57 23.18
N GLN A 274 -11.80 21.73 23.42
CA GLN A 274 -12.82 20.89 22.77
C GLN A 274 -12.83 21.11 21.26
N ARG A 275 -12.73 22.37 20.82
CA ARG A 275 -12.64 22.72 19.40
C ARG A 275 -11.40 22.10 18.73
N VAL A 276 -10.21 22.21 19.33
CA VAL A 276 -8.99 21.62 18.75
C VAL A 276 -9.04 20.09 18.80
N LEU A 277 -9.69 19.50 19.80
CA LEU A 277 -9.95 18.06 19.90
C LEU A 277 -10.87 17.56 18.77
N ASP A 278 -11.91 18.31 18.44
CA ASP A 278 -12.81 17.92 17.36
C ASP A 278 -12.20 18.23 15.97
N GLU A 279 -11.39 19.28 15.81
CA GLU A 279 -10.55 19.49 14.62
C GLU A 279 -9.53 18.34 14.44
N ALA A 280 -8.87 17.92 15.52
CA ALA A 280 -7.95 16.78 15.55
C ALA A 280 -8.61 15.48 15.09
N ARG A 281 -9.80 15.17 15.65
CA ARG A 281 -10.65 14.03 15.25
C ARG A 281 -11.02 14.08 13.79
N HIS A 282 -11.52 15.20 13.28
CA HIS A 282 -11.92 15.32 11.89
C HIS A 282 -10.72 15.17 10.93
N GLN A 283 -9.53 15.66 11.28
CA GLN A 283 -8.32 15.41 10.49
C GLN A 283 -7.88 13.94 10.52
N MET A 284 -7.90 13.27 11.68
CA MET A 284 -7.62 11.83 11.76
C MET A 284 -8.65 11.00 10.98
N ALA A 285 -9.95 11.23 11.20
CA ALA A 285 -11.01 10.54 10.48
C ALA A 285 -10.89 10.75 8.95
N ARG A 286 -10.51 11.95 8.50
CA ARG A 286 -10.20 12.21 7.08
C ARG A 286 -8.99 11.42 6.59
N TYR A 287 -7.91 11.36 7.36
CA TYR A 287 -6.72 10.57 7.03
C TYR A 287 -7.02 9.06 6.94
N TYR A 288 -7.86 8.52 7.83
CA TYR A 288 -8.31 7.12 7.79
C TYR A 288 -9.29 6.85 6.64
N LEU A 289 -10.15 7.82 6.28
CA LEU A 289 -11.12 7.65 5.18
C LEU A 289 -10.54 8.00 3.80
N SER A 290 -9.40 8.70 3.73
CA SER A 290 -8.69 8.97 2.47
C SER A 290 -7.66 7.90 2.09
N ASN A 291 -7.22 7.07 3.06
CA ASN A 291 -6.33 5.94 2.82
C ASN A 291 -7.12 4.64 2.98
N SER A 292 -7.40 3.96 1.86
CA SER A 292 -8.41 2.90 1.78
C SER A 292 -7.99 1.53 2.35
N VAL A 293 -7.62 1.48 3.63
CA VAL A 293 -7.54 0.26 4.44
C VAL A 293 -8.03 0.60 5.86
N PHE A 294 -9.30 0.35 6.17
CA PHE A 294 -9.81 -0.30 7.39
C PHE A 294 -11.36 -0.25 7.47
N GLU A 295 -11.91 -0.93 8.48
CA GLU A 295 -13.34 -1.29 8.60
C GLU A 295 -14.23 -0.17 9.18
N LEU A 296 -15.53 -0.25 8.87
CA LEU A 296 -16.53 0.78 9.20
C LEU A 296 -16.61 1.10 10.71
N ALA A 297 -16.34 0.13 11.57
CA ALA A 297 -16.42 0.25 13.02
C ALA A 297 -15.34 1.18 13.62
N GLU A 298 -14.12 1.20 13.07
CA GLU A 298 -13.04 2.07 13.58
C GLU A 298 -13.30 3.54 13.22
N ALA A 299 -13.90 3.79 12.05
CA ALA A 299 -14.40 5.11 11.68
C ALA A 299 -15.56 5.56 12.59
N ALA A 300 -16.54 4.67 12.87
CA ALA A 300 -17.66 4.97 13.75
C ALA A 300 -17.22 5.35 15.19
N TYR A 301 -16.27 4.60 15.76
CA TYR A 301 -15.70 4.89 17.08
C TYR A 301 -14.99 6.26 17.14
N LEU A 302 -14.16 6.58 16.14
CA LEU A 302 -13.44 7.87 16.10
C LEU A 302 -14.36 9.08 15.86
N LEU A 303 -15.49 8.87 15.17
CA LEU A 303 -16.54 9.87 14.98
C LEU A 303 -17.52 9.96 16.18
N GLY A 304 -17.43 9.06 17.16
CA GLY A 304 -18.16 9.14 18.42
C GLY A 304 -19.55 8.47 18.44
N TYR A 305 -19.82 7.54 17.53
CA TYR A 305 -21.03 6.73 17.54
C TYR A 305 -20.89 5.54 18.51
N GLU A 306 -21.94 5.23 19.29
CA GLU A 306 -22.03 4.01 20.12
C GLU A 306 -22.76 2.89 19.36
N ASP A 307 -22.33 1.63 19.53
CA ASP A 307 -22.88 0.47 18.82
C ASP A 307 -24.35 0.19 19.19
N ALA A 308 -25.22 0.14 18.16
CA ALA A 308 -26.65 -0.14 18.31
C ALA A 308 -27.05 -1.45 17.60
N THR A 309 -26.95 -2.59 18.30
CA THR A 309 -27.39 -3.89 17.78
C THR A 309 -28.92 -4.02 17.68
N PRO A 310 -29.49 -4.44 16.54
CA PRO A 310 -30.86 -4.97 16.45
C PRO A 310 -30.87 -6.50 16.55
N SER A 311 -31.93 -7.12 17.11
CA SER A 311 -31.97 -8.57 17.34
C SER A 311 -33.31 -9.26 17.02
N ARG A 312 -33.23 -10.53 16.56
CA ARG A 312 -34.34 -11.51 16.35
C ARG A 312 -35.28 -11.13 15.18
N GLY A 313 -35.97 -12.03 14.46
CA GLY A 313 -36.31 -13.47 14.54
C GLY A 313 -37.50 -13.72 13.56
N PRO A 314 -38.25 -14.84 13.54
CA PRO A 314 -38.21 -16.00 14.44
C PRO A 314 -38.37 -17.42 13.81
N SER A 315 -37.97 -18.44 14.59
CA SER A 315 -38.57 -19.78 14.72
C SER A 315 -38.88 -20.72 13.52
N GLY A 316 -38.16 -21.86 13.50
CA GLY A 316 -38.67 -23.18 13.08
C GLY A 316 -38.12 -24.25 14.06
N ARG A 317 -38.93 -25.24 14.50
CA ARG A 317 -38.56 -26.15 15.61
C ARG A 317 -38.21 -27.57 15.15
N GLY A 318 -37.08 -28.10 15.63
CA GLY A 318 -36.69 -29.52 15.63
C GLY A 318 -35.97 -29.85 16.95
N ARG A 319 -35.99 -31.11 17.43
CA ARG A 319 -35.61 -31.45 18.82
C ARG A 319 -35.09 -32.90 18.95
N VAL A 320 -34.39 -33.19 20.05
CA VAL A 320 -34.05 -34.52 20.62
C VAL A 320 -32.75 -35.21 20.16
N CYS A 321 -31.88 -35.47 21.14
CA CYS A 321 -30.91 -36.59 21.24
C CYS A 321 -31.51 -37.63 22.25
N PRO A 322 -31.12 -38.94 22.33
CA PRO A 322 -29.72 -39.40 22.32
C PRO A 322 -29.37 -40.89 21.96
N ARG A 323 -28.06 -41.21 21.97
CA ARG A 323 -27.38 -42.46 22.46
C ARG A 323 -27.56 -43.86 21.79
N LYS A 324 -26.38 -44.49 21.59
CA LYS A 324 -25.92 -45.87 21.99
C LYS A 324 -25.83 -47.04 20.97
N THR A 325 -24.83 -47.90 21.25
CA THR A 325 -24.54 -49.30 20.80
C THR A 325 -24.20 -49.56 19.32
N GLY A 326 -23.29 -50.49 18.96
CA GLY A 326 -22.30 -51.23 19.77
C GLY A 326 -21.72 -52.53 19.12
N GLY A 327 -20.45 -52.87 19.39
CA GLY A 327 -19.74 -54.10 18.94
C GLY A 327 -19.25 -54.08 17.48
N MET A 328 -18.41 -54.98 16.94
CA MET A 328 -17.52 -56.10 17.37
C MET A 328 -16.78 -56.57 16.07
N HIS A 329 -15.62 -57.22 15.94
CA HIS A 329 -14.42 -57.74 16.68
C HIS A 329 -13.28 -57.79 15.59
N ASN A 330 -11.99 -58.14 15.71
CA ASN A 330 -11.01 -58.62 16.72
C ASN A 330 -9.57 -58.25 16.19
N GLY A 331 -8.40 -58.56 16.77
CA GLY A 331 -8.05 -59.24 18.03
C GLY A 331 -7.07 -60.42 17.90
N GLN A 332 -5.74 -60.18 17.85
CA GLN A 332 -4.66 -61.12 18.25
C GLN A 332 -3.27 -60.42 18.37
N GLN A 333 -2.24 -61.10 18.91
CA GLN A 333 -1.06 -60.48 19.55
C GLN A 333 0.34 -60.95 19.06
N LEU A 334 1.36 -60.13 19.35
CA LEU A 334 2.82 -60.40 19.35
C LEU A 334 3.22 -61.47 20.41
N PRO A 335 4.36 -62.20 20.30
CA PRO A 335 5.72 -61.72 20.70
C PRO A 335 6.88 -62.42 19.92
N PRO A 336 8.19 -62.49 20.34
CA PRO A 336 8.98 -61.78 21.36
C PRO A 336 10.23 -61.04 20.76
N ALA A 337 11.40 -60.98 21.43
CA ALA A 337 12.46 -59.97 21.18
C ALA A 337 13.95 -60.43 21.38
N VAL A 338 14.91 -59.72 20.73
CA VAL A 338 16.21 -59.11 21.23
C VAL A 338 17.20 -59.99 22.07
N PRO A 339 18.57 -60.03 21.89
CA PRO A 339 19.53 -58.89 21.77
C PRO A 339 20.92 -59.03 21.01
N LEU A 340 21.75 -57.95 21.02
CA LEU A 340 23.26 -57.81 20.93
C LEU A 340 24.03 -58.24 19.62
N GLN A 341 24.69 -57.35 18.86
CA GLN A 341 26.08 -56.77 18.92
C GLN A 341 27.24 -57.71 18.45
N ILE A 342 28.46 -57.33 17.98
CA ILE A 342 29.39 -56.15 18.13
C ILE A 342 29.96 -55.67 16.72
N ARG A 343 30.91 -54.70 16.70
CA ARG A 343 31.73 -54.06 15.61
C ARG A 343 33.07 -54.83 15.28
N PRO A 344 34.07 -54.36 14.45
CA PRO A 344 34.29 -53.07 13.74
C PRO A 344 34.92 -53.07 12.31
N GLN A 345 35.14 -51.86 11.74
CA GLN A 345 36.02 -51.47 10.59
C GLN A 345 35.64 -52.01 9.19
N ASN A 346 35.63 -51.23 8.08
CA ASN A 346 36.56 -50.16 7.65
C ASN A 346 35.90 -48.94 6.96
N GLU A 347 36.69 -47.85 6.88
CA GLU A 347 36.59 -46.65 6.01
C GLU A 347 35.22 -46.16 5.51
N VAL A 348 34.62 -45.23 6.27
CA VAL A 348 33.64 -44.28 5.72
C VAL A 348 34.38 -43.24 4.88
N LYS A 349 34.22 -43.28 3.55
CA LYS A 349 34.63 -42.18 2.67
C LYS A 349 34.02 -40.87 3.16
N LYS A 350 34.83 -39.84 3.42
CA LYS A 350 34.33 -38.48 3.71
C LYS A 350 33.33 -38.09 2.62
N LYS A 351 32.09 -37.76 3.00
CA LYS A 351 31.23 -36.96 2.11
C LYS A 351 32.00 -35.67 1.77
N LYS A 352 31.90 -35.21 0.53
CA LYS A 352 32.24 -33.82 0.24
C LYS A 352 31.35 -32.94 1.11
N GLU A 353 31.97 -31.99 1.81
CA GLU A 353 31.24 -30.86 2.38
C GLU A 353 30.85 -29.98 1.18
N ASN A 354 29.61 -30.14 0.70
CA ASN A 354 29.05 -29.26 -0.31
C ASN A 354 28.88 -27.88 0.32
N ALA A 355 29.89 -27.03 0.15
CA ALA A 355 29.84 -25.64 0.59
C ALA A 355 28.63 -24.94 -0.08
N VAL A 356 27.85 -24.21 0.72
CA VAL A 356 26.69 -23.47 0.24
C VAL A 356 27.14 -22.52 -0.88
N LYS A 357 26.46 -22.62 -2.03
CA LYS A 357 26.71 -21.78 -3.21
C LYS A 357 26.70 -20.31 -2.79
N LYS A 358 27.68 -19.52 -3.24
CA LYS A 358 27.71 -18.07 -2.99
C LYS A 358 26.94 -17.30 -4.08
N ARG A 359 26.50 -16.09 -3.74
CA ARG A 359 25.82 -15.12 -4.62
C ARG A 359 26.35 -13.71 -4.35
N MET A 360 26.19 -12.83 -5.33
CA MET A 360 26.52 -11.42 -5.22
C MET A 360 25.23 -10.60 -5.13
N LEU A 361 25.10 -9.76 -4.11
CA LEU A 361 23.98 -8.82 -3.99
C LEU A 361 24.23 -7.62 -4.92
N GLY A 362 23.81 -7.81 -6.17
CA GLY A 362 23.95 -6.82 -7.24
C GLY A 362 25.39 -6.68 -7.73
N LYS A 363 25.79 -5.46 -8.08
CA LYS A 363 27.12 -5.07 -8.57
C LYS A 363 27.97 -4.39 -7.48
N SER A 364 27.52 -4.46 -6.22
CA SER A 364 28.05 -3.72 -5.06
C SER A 364 29.32 -4.30 -4.43
N GLY A 365 29.72 -5.52 -4.81
CA GLY A 365 30.79 -6.29 -4.17
C GLY A 365 30.37 -7.09 -2.93
N LEU A 366 29.09 -7.03 -2.53
CA LEU A 366 28.56 -7.75 -1.37
C LEU A 366 28.31 -9.24 -1.69
N GLU A 367 29.30 -10.08 -1.40
CA GLU A 367 29.22 -11.54 -1.54
C GLU A 367 28.59 -12.20 -0.30
N VAL A 368 27.63 -13.10 -0.52
CA VAL A 368 26.84 -13.78 0.51
C VAL A 368 26.58 -15.25 0.17
N SER A 369 26.17 -16.06 1.15
CA SER A 369 25.56 -17.37 0.90
C SER A 369 24.26 -17.25 0.11
N ALA A 370 23.95 -18.21 -0.77
CA ALA A 370 22.77 -18.16 -1.64
C ALA A 370 21.43 -18.10 -0.87
N LEU A 371 21.44 -18.57 0.37
CA LEU A 371 20.36 -18.39 1.34
C LEU A 371 20.94 -17.64 2.54
N GLY A 372 20.19 -16.69 3.08
CA GLY A 372 20.47 -16.09 4.39
C GLY A 372 19.52 -16.60 5.48
N LEU A 373 19.73 -16.15 6.72
CA LEU A 373 18.89 -16.48 7.87
C LEU A 373 18.17 -15.23 8.41
N GLY A 374 16.84 -15.22 8.32
CA GLY A 374 16.01 -14.18 8.93
C GLY A 374 15.81 -14.42 10.43
N CYS A 375 16.39 -13.58 11.28
CA CYS A 375 16.47 -13.80 12.72
C CYS A 375 15.23 -13.32 13.51
N MET A 376 14.33 -12.53 12.88
CA MET A 376 13.09 -12.01 13.48
C MET A 376 12.32 -13.06 14.31
N GLY A 377 12.10 -14.24 13.73
CA GLY A 377 11.31 -15.31 14.34
C GLY A 377 11.93 -15.96 15.59
N MET A 378 13.15 -15.58 15.97
CA MET A 378 13.81 -16.05 17.19
C MET A 378 13.28 -15.33 18.45
N SER A 379 12.88 -14.05 18.33
CA SER A 379 12.40 -13.24 19.46
C SER A 379 10.94 -12.74 19.34
N MET A 380 10.31 -12.78 18.17
CA MET A 380 8.92 -12.28 18.01
C MET A 380 8.07 -12.99 16.93
N ASN A 381 6.84 -12.50 16.78
CA ASN A 381 5.86 -12.75 15.71
C ASN A 381 5.27 -14.15 15.56
N TYR A 382 5.92 -15.22 16.05
CA TYR A 382 5.44 -16.60 15.95
C TYR A 382 5.38 -17.26 17.34
N GLY A 383 4.50 -16.73 18.19
CA GLY A 383 4.37 -17.15 19.59
C GLY A 383 5.52 -16.65 20.48
N PRO A 384 5.68 -17.21 21.70
CA PRO A 384 6.72 -16.80 22.65
C PRO A 384 8.14 -16.89 22.07
N ALA A 385 9.05 -16.03 22.53
CA ALA A 385 10.46 -16.05 22.14
C ALA A 385 11.11 -17.44 22.37
N ALA A 386 12.13 -17.77 21.58
CA ALA A 386 12.88 -19.01 21.76
C ALA A 386 13.90 -18.92 22.91
N ASP A 387 14.32 -20.07 23.42
CA ASP A 387 15.46 -20.13 24.33
C ASP A 387 16.71 -19.51 23.66
N ARG A 388 17.33 -18.55 24.35
CA ARG A 388 18.46 -17.76 23.86
C ARG A 388 19.65 -18.64 23.51
N ALA A 389 19.98 -19.62 24.36
CA ALA A 389 21.10 -20.52 24.13
C ALA A 389 20.89 -21.42 22.90
N SER A 390 19.67 -21.93 22.72
CA SER A 390 19.26 -22.71 21.54
C SER A 390 19.35 -21.90 20.25
N MET A 391 18.99 -20.61 20.26
CA MET A 391 19.09 -19.74 19.08
C MET A 391 20.53 -19.35 18.76
N ILE A 392 21.36 -19.08 19.77
CA ILE A 392 22.81 -18.89 19.61
C ILE A 392 23.46 -20.14 19.00
N SER A 393 23.10 -21.33 19.49
CA SER A 393 23.56 -22.61 18.95
C SER A 393 23.12 -22.80 17.49
N LEU A 394 21.86 -22.47 17.15
CA LEU A 394 21.34 -22.56 15.78
C LEU A 394 22.03 -21.59 14.82
N MET A 395 22.30 -20.33 15.24
CA MET A 395 23.02 -19.36 14.42
C MET A 395 24.47 -19.80 14.15
N ARG A 396 25.18 -20.30 15.17
CA ARG A 396 26.55 -20.83 14.98
C ARG A 396 26.56 -22.06 14.09
N THR A 397 25.59 -22.97 14.28
CA THR A 397 25.39 -24.12 13.37
C THR A 397 25.09 -23.66 11.93
N ALA A 398 24.38 -22.55 11.72
CA ALA A 398 24.16 -22.00 10.38
C ALA A 398 25.47 -21.53 9.73
N VAL A 399 26.37 -20.89 10.49
CA VAL A 399 27.73 -20.54 10.02
C VAL A 399 28.55 -21.80 9.71
N ASP A 400 28.52 -22.81 10.58
CA ASP A 400 29.22 -24.10 10.36
C ASP A 400 28.68 -24.85 9.13
N ARG A 401 27.43 -24.58 8.72
CA ARG A 401 26.81 -25.10 7.49
C ARG A 401 26.95 -24.15 6.29
N GLY A 402 27.68 -23.05 6.41
CA GLY A 402 28.02 -22.15 5.30
C GLY A 402 27.02 -21.02 5.02
N ILE A 403 26.07 -20.73 5.91
CA ILE A 403 25.34 -19.45 5.85
C ILE A 403 26.27 -18.34 6.33
N THR A 404 26.45 -17.31 5.50
CA THR A 404 27.18 -16.09 5.86
C THR A 404 26.25 -14.90 6.08
N PHE A 405 25.04 -14.89 5.49
CA PHE A 405 24.14 -13.74 5.55
C PHE A 405 23.08 -13.87 6.64
N PHE A 406 23.05 -12.92 7.59
CA PHE A 406 22.13 -12.90 8.73
C PHE A 406 21.37 -11.58 8.77
N ASP A 407 20.05 -11.65 8.83
CA ASP A 407 19.15 -10.49 8.80
C ASP A 407 18.44 -10.28 10.15
N THR A 408 18.56 -9.07 10.69
CA THR A 408 17.89 -8.61 11.92
C THR A 408 17.40 -7.15 11.75
N ALA A 409 16.90 -6.52 12.82
CA ALA A 409 16.47 -5.12 12.85
C ALA A 409 16.29 -4.62 14.29
N GLU A 410 16.43 -3.31 14.52
CA GLU A 410 16.18 -2.70 15.83
C GLU A 410 14.76 -2.96 16.38
N VAL A 411 13.76 -3.11 15.51
CA VAL A 411 12.35 -3.30 15.88
C VAL A 411 12.01 -4.75 16.28
N TYR A 412 12.94 -5.70 16.14
CA TYR A 412 12.64 -7.11 16.36
C TYR A 412 12.60 -7.44 17.87
N GLY A 413 11.38 -7.47 18.42
CA GLY A 413 11.08 -7.66 19.83
C GLY A 413 11.74 -6.58 20.71
N PRO A 414 11.53 -5.29 20.42
CA PRO A 414 12.59 -4.34 20.06
C PRO A 414 13.90 -4.40 20.83
N PHE A 415 14.99 -4.15 20.10
CA PHE A 415 16.39 -4.16 20.54
C PHE A 415 16.92 -5.55 20.97
N THR A 416 16.07 -6.48 21.42
CA THR A 416 16.49 -7.81 21.89
C THR A 416 17.01 -8.74 20.80
N ASN A 417 16.52 -8.65 19.55
CA ASN A 417 17.00 -9.52 18.46
C ASN A 417 18.44 -9.18 18.05
N GLU A 418 18.79 -7.88 17.98
CA GLU A 418 20.16 -7.47 17.65
C GLU A 418 21.15 -7.89 18.74
N ASP A 419 20.78 -7.81 20.01
CA ASP A 419 21.61 -8.32 21.12
C ASP A 419 21.77 -9.85 21.09
N LEU A 420 20.71 -10.59 20.78
CA LEU A 420 20.76 -12.05 20.55
C LEU A 420 21.69 -12.39 19.37
N VAL A 421 21.56 -11.71 18.24
CA VAL A 421 22.37 -11.92 17.04
C VAL A 421 23.82 -11.54 17.27
N GLY A 422 24.08 -10.44 17.97
CA GLY A 422 25.42 -10.03 18.41
C GLY A 422 26.09 -11.08 19.28
N GLU A 423 25.42 -11.58 20.33
CA GLU A 423 25.95 -12.66 21.16
C GLU A 423 26.16 -13.97 20.40
N GLY A 424 25.27 -14.27 19.45
CA GLY A 424 25.37 -15.42 18.56
C GLY A 424 26.63 -15.37 17.69
N LEU A 425 26.84 -14.26 17.00
CA LEU A 425 27.78 -14.14 15.89
C LEU A 425 29.11 -13.47 16.24
N GLN A 426 29.24 -12.74 17.36
CA GLN A 426 30.50 -12.09 17.78
C GLN A 426 31.73 -13.01 17.73
N PRO A 427 31.69 -14.31 18.13
CA PRO A 427 32.85 -15.20 18.05
C PRO A 427 33.23 -15.68 16.63
N VAL A 428 32.44 -15.32 15.61
CA VAL A 428 32.62 -15.70 14.20
C VAL A 428 32.36 -14.49 13.27
N ARG A 429 32.54 -13.27 13.79
CA ARG A 429 32.19 -12.00 13.12
C ARG A 429 32.87 -11.81 11.77
N ASP A 430 34.06 -12.39 11.61
CA ASP A 430 34.89 -12.43 10.41
C ASP A 430 34.29 -13.25 9.24
N LYS A 431 33.35 -14.15 9.55
CA LYS A 431 32.76 -15.11 8.58
C LYS A 431 31.38 -14.73 8.09
N VAL A 432 30.81 -13.64 8.63
CA VAL A 432 29.39 -13.30 8.46
C VAL A 432 29.19 -11.87 7.95
N ILE A 433 28.11 -11.71 7.19
CA ILE A 433 27.52 -10.45 6.74
C ILE A 433 26.27 -10.22 7.57
N ILE A 434 26.29 -9.19 8.42
CA ILE A 434 25.17 -8.82 9.28
C ILE A 434 24.40 -7.67 8.64
N ALA A 435 23.15 -7.94 8.28
CA ALA A 435 22.17 -6.92 7.90
C ALA A 435 21.33 -6.50 9.10
N THR A 436 21.22 -5.19 9.31
CA THR A 436 20.22 -4.60 10.23
C THR A 436 19.55 -3.38 9.59
N LYS A 437 18.55 -2.82 10.28
CA LYS A 437 17.62 -1.85 9.70
C LYS A 437 17.23 -0.77 10.69
N PHE A 438 17.07 0.45 10.19
CA PHE A 438 16.64 1.65 10.90
C PHE A 438 15.28 2.17 10.38
N GLY A 439 14.74 3.21 11.01
CA GLY A 439 13.68 4.03 10.43
C GLY A 439 12.34 3.97 11.18
N PHE A 440 12.29 3.23 12.29
CA PHE A 440 11.16 3.26 13.21
C PHE A 440 11.42 4.27 14.33
N ASP A 441 10.38 4.99 14.74
CA ASP A 441 10.42 5.74 15.99
C ASP A 441 10.09 4.76 17.12
N ILE A 442 11.12 4.32 17.87
CA ILE A 442 10.99 3.37 18.98
C ILE A 442 11.50 4.03 20.24
N ASP A 443 10.67 4.06 21.28
CA ASP A 443 11.07 4.57 22.59
C ASP A 443 12.13 3.65 23.23
N PRO A 444 13.33 4.15 23.57
CA PRO A 444 14.41 3.32 24.12
C PRO A 444 14.17 2.87 25.56
N LYS A 445 13.08 3.33 26.22
CA LYS A 445 12.69 2.93 27.58
C LYS A 445 11.47 2.01 27.60
N THR A 446 10.44 2.32 26.82
CA THR A 446 9.20 1.51 26.79
C THR A 446 9.18 0.46 25.67
N SER A 447 10.10 0.55 24.70
CA SER A 447 10.09 -0.25 23.45
C SER A 447 8.82 -0.06 22.59
N GLU A 448 8.02 0.99 22.86
CA GLU A 448 6.85 1.33 22.07
C GLU A 448 7.26 1.96 20.75
N ARG A 449 6.69 1.47 19.64
CA ARG A 449 6.84 2.06 18.31
C ARG A 449 5.78 3.14 18.10
N LYS A 450 6.22 4.38 17.92
CA LYS A 450 5.35 5.57 17.78
C LYS A 450 5.10 5.98 16.33
N GLY A 451 5.89 5.47 15.38
CA GLY A 451 5.73 5.77 13.96
C GLY A 451 6.95 5.35 13.14
N PHE A 452 7.26 6.16 12.13
CA PHE A 452 8.53 6.14 11.40
C PHE A 452 9.36 7.36 11.82
N ASN A 453 10.68 7.21 11.76
CA ASN A 453 11.62 8.32 11.92
C ASN A 453 12.89 7.97 11.13
N SER A 454 13.03 8.55 9.93
CA SER A 454 14.24 8.44 9.11
C SER A 454 15.03 9.75 9.04
N ARG A 455 14.93 10.63 10.05
CA ARG A 455 15.71 11.87 10.07
C ARG A 455 17.21 11.58 10.17
N PRO A 456 18.10 12.30 9.46
CA PRO A 456 19.54 12.02 9.44
C PRO A 456 20.19 11.84 10.82
N GLU A 457 19.81 12.66 11.80
CA GLU A 457 20.30 12.60 13.18
C GLU A 457 19.81 11.34 13.92
N HIS A 458 18.62 10.82 13.62
CA HIS A 458 18.11 9.57 14.18
C HIS A 458 18.77 8.35 13.53
N ILE A 459 18.98 8.37 12.20
CA ILE A 459 19.69 7.30 11.48
C ILE A 459 21.08 7.06 12.09
N LYS A 460 21.83 8.13 12.39
CA LYS A 460 23.14 8.03 13.04
C LYS A 460 23.06 7.53 14.48
N GLN A 461 22.04 7.92 15.25
CA GLN A 461 21.78 7.38 16.60
C GLN A 461 21.43 5.88 16.59
N VAL A 462 20.61 5.44 15.64
CA VAL A 462 20.26 4.02 15.47
C VAL A 462 21.50 3.21 15.10
N ALA A 463 22.33 3.67 14.15
CA ALA A 463 23.58 2.99 13.80
C ALA A 463 24.50 2.79 15.02
N GLU A 464 24.72 3.85 15.80
CA GLU A 464 25.47 3.82 17.06
C GLU A 464 24.90 2.86 18.10
N ALA A 465 23.58 2.67 18.15
CA ALA A 465 22.92 1.76 19.09
C ALA A 465 22.95 0.30 18.58
N SER A 466 22.69 0.08 17.30
CA SER A 466 22.78 -1.23 16.64
C SER A 466 24.18 -1.82 16.70
N LEU A 467 25.24 -1.03 16.45
CA LEU A 467 26.64 -1.48 16.60
C LEU A 467 26.92 -2.07 18.00
N LYS A 468 26.46 -1.38 19.05
CA LYS A 468 26.62 -1.78 20.44
C LYS A 468 25.85 -3.07 20.76
N ARG A 469 24.62 -3.21 20.25
CA ARG A 469 23.79 -4.43 20.42
C ARG A 469 24.36 -5.62 19.64
N LEU A 470 24.79 -5.40 18.40
CA LEU A 470 25.45 -6.39 17.52
C LEU A 470 26.89 -6.73 17.94
N ARG A 471 27.44 -6.02 18.93
CA ARG A 471 28.78 -6.23 19.52
C ARG A 471 29.91 -6.16 18.48
N THR A 472 29.78 -5.23 17.55
CA THR A 472 30.68 -5.02 16.41
C THR A 472 30.95 -3.54 16.17
N ASP A 473 32.05 -3.24 15.48
CA ASP A 473 32.48 -1.93 14.99
C ASP A 473 31.84 -1.50 13.64
N VAL A 474 31.43 -2.46 12.80
CA VAL A 474 30.83 -2.20 11.48
C VAL A 474 29.56 -3.02 11.21
N ILE A 475 28.53 -2.37 10.64
CA ILE A 475 27.35 -2.99 10.03
C ILE A 475 27.65 -3.28 8.55
N ASP A 476 27.46 -4.51 8.07
CA ASP A 476 27.76 -4.82 6.68
C ASP A 476 26.70 -4.24 5.73
N LEU A 477 25.41 -4.35 6.07
CA LEU A 477 24.31 -3.81 5.28
C LEU A 477 23.27 -3.13 6.18
N PHE A 478 23.04 -1.84 5.96
CA PHE A 478 22.12 -1.03 6.76
C PHE A 478 20.92 -0.59 5.91
N TYR A 479 19.75 -1.14 6.21
CA TYR A 479 18.51 -0.87 5.48
C TYR A 479 17.70 0.28 6.10
N GLN A 480 17.13 1.16 5.29
CA GLN A 480 15.89 1.82 5.70
C GLN A 480 14.80 0.73 5.74
N HIS A 481 14.26 0.42 6.92
CA HIS A 481 13.32 -0.69 7.12
C HIS A 481 11.97 -0.42 6.47
N ARG A 482 11.54 0.85 6.42
CA ARG A 482 10.38 1.35 5.69
C ARG A 482 10.60 2.81 5.31
N VAL A 483 10.09 3.20 4.14
CA VAL A 483 10.13 4.59 3.67
C VAL A 483 9.31 5.48 4.60
N ASP A 484 9.94 6.51 5.16
CA ASP A 484 9.29 7.54 5.96
C ASP A 484 8.80 8.66 5.02
N PRO A 485 7.48 8.89 4.88
CA PRO A 485 6.96 9.91 3.96
C PRO A 485 7.26 11.35 4.40
N ASN A 486 7.78 11.55 5.63
CA ASN A 486 8.07 12.86 6.20
C ASN A 486 9.52 13.32 5.99
N VAL A 487 10.38 12.47 5.42
CA VAL A 487 11.80 12.76 5.19
C VAL A 487 12.16 12.44 3.73
N PRO A 488 12.72 13.40 2.95
CA PRO A 488 13.18 13.12 1.59
C PRO A 488 14.19 11.97 1.55
N ILE A 489 14.00 11.04 0.62
CA ILE A 489 14.86 9.84 0.48
C ILE A 489 16.32 10.21 0.17
N GLU A 490 16.56 11.39 -0.41
CA GLU A 490 17.88 11.96 -0.62
C GLU A 490 18.61 12.28 0.70
N GLU A 491 17.89 12.75 1.73
CA GLU A 491 18.46 12.99 3.06
C GLU A 491 18.78 11.68 3.77
N VAL A 492 17.91 10.67 3.63
CA VAL A 492 18.13 9.31 4.15
C VAL A 492 19.37 8.68 3.51
N ALA A 493 19.48 8.74 2.18
CA ALA A 493 20.63 8.25 1.43
C ALA A 493 21.92 8.99 1.79
N GLY A 494 21.85 10.31 2.01
CA GLY A 494 22.95 11.14 2.52
C GLY A 494 23.41 10.73 3.93
N ALA A 495 22.47 10.49 4.85
CA ALA A 495 22.79 10.06 6.22
C ALA A 495 23.51 8.70 6.26
N VAL A 496 23.13 7.75 5.40
CA VAL A 496 23.83 6.46 5.30
C VAL A 496 25.16 6.59 4.56
N LYS A 497 25.28 7.50 3.58
CA LYS A 497 26.54 7.83 2.91
C LYS A 497 27.59 8.36 3.89
N ASP A 498 27.21 9.24 4.80
CA ASP A 498 28.09 9.69 5.88
C ASP A 498 28.55 8.51 6.74
N LEU A 499 27.64 7.62 7.16
CA LEU A 499 27.99 6.44 7.96
C LEU A 499 28.92 5.44 7.23
N ILE A 500 28.89 5.43 5.89
CA ILE A 500 29.83 4.68 5.05
C ILE A 500 31.20 5.36 5.01
N VAL A 501 31.26 6.68 4.92
CA VAL A 501 32.52 7.46 5.03
C VAL A 501 33.13 7.38 6.44
N GLU A 502 32.29 7.31 7.48
CA GLU A 502 32.69 7.03 8.87
C GLU A 502 33.15 5.57 9.09
N GLY A 503 33.00 4.69 8.10
CA GLY A 503 33.38 3.26 8.18
C GLY A 503 32.46 2.37 9.02
N LYS A 504 31.37 2.93 9.56
CA LYS A 504 30.40 2.26 10.45
C LYS A 504 29.40 1.38 9.71
N VAL A 505 29.18 1.66 8.44
CA VAL A 505 28.33 0.90 7.51
C VAL A 505 29.16 0.58 6.26
N LYS A 506 29.04 -0.61 5.67
CA LYS A 506 29.66 -0.91 4.36
C LYS A 506 28.72 -0.65 3.19
N HIS A 507 27.45 -1.05 3.32
CA HIS A 507 26.46 -0.99 2.25
C HIS A 507 25.12 -0.42 2.71
N PHE A 508 24.46 0.33 1.82
CA PHE A 508 23.11 0.87 2.02
C PHE A 508 22.05 -0.06 1.40
N GLY A 509 20.91 -0.23 2.06
CA GLY A 509 19.75 -0.95 1.52
C GLY A 509 18.42 -0.21 1.75
N LEU A 510 17.38 -0.64 1.03
CA LEU A 510 16.00 -0.19 1.22
C LEU A 510 15.05 -1.38 1.42
N SER A 511 13.93 -1.20 2.13
CA SER A 511 12.92 -2.24 2.31
C SER A 511 11.48 -1.71 2.13
N GLU A 512 10.68 -2.46 1.37
CA GLU A 512 9.35 -2.06 0.85
C GLU A 512 9.30 -0.64 0.22
N ALA A 513 10.35 -0.27 -0.52
CA ALA A 513 10.45 1.00 -1.26
C ALA A 513 10.02 0.86 -2.74
N SER A 514 9.41 1.90 -3.31
CA SER A 514 8.97 1.92 -4.71
C SER A 514 10.13 2.09 -5.69
N ALA A 515 9.90 1.75 -6.97
CA ALA A 515 10.90 1.95 -8.03
C ALA A 515 11.37 3.41 -8.13
N ALA A 516 10.47 4.38 -7.91
CA ALA A 516 10.80 5.80 -7.87
C ALA A 516 11.69 6.15 -6.66
N THR A 517 11.34 5.67 -5.47
CA THR A 517 12.12 5.85 -4.23
C THR A 517 13.52 5.23 -4.35
N ILE A 518 13.63 4.01 -4.91
CA ILE A 518 14.89 3.30 -5.14
C ILE A 518 15.81 4.10 -6.08
N ARG A 519 15.29 4.60 -7.21
CA ARG A 519 16.07 5.39 -8.18
C ARG A 519 16.62 6.69 -7.57
N ARG A 520 15.78 7.41 -6.81
CA ARG A 520 16.18 8.64 -6.10
C ARG A 520 17.25 8.39 -5.04
N ALA A 521 17.09 7.34 -4.24
CA ALA A 521 18.08 6.93 -3.24
C ALA A 521 19.42 6.57 -3.87
N HIS A 522 19.41 5.71 -4.89
CA HIS A 522 20.59 5.18 -5.55
C HIS A 522 21.43 6.28 -6.24
N ALA A 523 20.79 7.35 -6.72
CA ALA A 523 21.47 8.51 -7.30
C ALA A 523 22.30 9.31 -6.28
N VAL A 524 21.95 9.30 -4.99
CA VAL A 524 22.69 9.97 -3.92
C VAL A 524 23.74 9.05 -3.31
N GLN A 525 23.35 7.80 -3.03
CA GLN A 525 24.21 6.74 -2.49
C GLN A 525 23.80 5.39 -3.10
N PRO A 526 24.69 4.68 -3.81
CA PRO A 526 24.36 3.39 -4.41
C PRO A 526 23.76 2.41 -3.41
N VAL A 527 22.50 2.04 -3.66
CA VAL A 527 21.76 1.01 -2.92
C VAL A 527 22.32 -0.35 -3.35
N ALA A 528 22.82 -1.14 -2.40
CA ALA A 528 23.39 -2.46 -2.65
C ALA A 528 22.33 -3.56 -2.71
N ALA A 529 21.26 -3.46 -1.91
CA ALA A 529 20.16 -4.41 -1.91
C ALA A 529 18.79 -3.77 -1.59
N VAL A 530 17.74 -4.31 -2.19
CA VAL A 530 16.33 -4.05 -1.83
C VAL A 530 15.74 -5.29 -1.17
N GLN A 531 15.06 -5.12 -0.03
CA GLN A 531 14.42 -6.20 0.72
C GLN A 531 12.90 -6.01 0.73
N SER A 532 12.18 -6.79 -0.08
CA SER A 532 10.71 -6.81 -0.11
C SER A 532 10.18 -8.24 -0.02
N GLU A 533 8.94 -8.42 0.42
CA GLU A 533 8.35 -9.77 0.50
C GLU A 533 8.06 -10.28 -0.90
N TYR A 534 8.62 -11.45 -1.21
CA TYR A 534 8.58 -12.05 -2.53
C TYR A 534 8.53 -13.57 -2.41
N SER A 535 7.53 -14.18 -3.04
CA SER A 535 7.34 -15.63 -3.07
C SER A 535 6.31 -15.99 -4.14
N LEU A 536 6.10 -17.29 -4.34
CA LEU A 536 4.97 -17.83 -5.11
C LEU A 536 3.60 -17.31 -4.65
N TRP A 537 3.50 -16.74 -3.45
CA TRP A 537 2.28 -16.18 -2.86
C TRP A 537 2.23 -14.64 -2.88
N ALA A 538 3.32 -13.96 -3.20
CA ALA A 538 3.43 -12.50 -3.23
C ALA A 538 4.40 -12.08 -4.34
N ARG A 539 3.86 -11.62 -5.47
CA ARG A 539 4.60 -11.32 -6.71
C ARG A 539 4.65 -9.83 -7.04
N ASP A 540 4.17 -8.98 -6.14
CA ASP A 540 4.13 -7.52 -6.27
C ASP A 540 5.47 -6.85 -6.69
N PRO A 541 6.67 -7.37 -6.33
CA PRO A 541 7.93 -6.81 -6.83
C PRO A 541 8.17 -6.92 -8.34
N GLU A 542 7.50 -7.84 -9.04
CA GLU A 542 7.82 -8.19 -10.43
C GLU A 542 7.50 -7.07 -11.45
N GLU A 543 6.50 -6.23 -11.16
CA GLU A 543 6.01 -5.21 -12.11
C GLU A 543 7.01 -4.04 -12.29
N GLU A 544 7.56 -3.51 -11.18
CA GLU A 544 8.47 -2.34 -11.22
C GLU A 544 9.78 -2.50 -10.44
N VAL A 545 9.75 -3.19 -9.30
CA VAL A 545 10.86 -3.19 -8.32
C VAL A 545 11.99 -4.09 -8.77
N LEU A 546 11.70 -5.33 -9.19
CA LEU A 546 12.70 -6.27 -9.71
C LEU A 546 13.36 -5.77 -11.00
N PRO A 547 12.62 -5.28 -12.03
CA PRO A 547 13.23 -4.62 -13.19
C PRO A 547 14.14 -3.44 -12.83
N THR A 548 13.71 -2.60 -11.87
CA THR A 548 14.52 -1.47 -11.38
C THR A 548 15.79 -1.93 -10.66
N CYS A 549 15.72 -3.05 -9.93
CA CYS A 549 16.91 -3.64 -9.30
C CYS A 549 17.88 -4.21 -10.34
N GLU A 550 17.41 -4.89 -11.38
CA GLU A 550 18.26 -5.43 -12.44
C GLU A 550 18.98 -4.32 -13.23
N GLU A 551 18.23 -3.30 -13.66
CA GLU A 551 18.75 -2.12 -14.38
C GLU A 551 19.89 -1.46 -13.60
N LEU A 552 19.63 -1.09 -12.34
CA LEU A 552 20.58 -0.42 -11.47
C LEU A 552 21.66 -1.37 -10.89
N GLY A 553 21.55 -2.68 -11.12
CA GLY A 553 22.49 -3.67 -10.59
C GLY A 553 22.45 -3.82 -9.07
N ILE A 554 21.26 -3.78 -8.49
CA ILE A 554 20.98 -3.90 -7.05
C ILE A 554 20.62 -5.36 -6.73
N GLY A 555 21.07 -5.90 -5.60
CA GLY A 555 20.66 -7.22 -5.12
C GLY A 555 19.22 -7.21 -4.60
N PHE A 556 18.55 -8.36 -4.61
CA PHE A 556 17.18 -8.46 -4.10
C PHE A 556 17.04 -9.54 -3.02
N VAL A 557 16.42 -9.20 -1.90
CA VAL A 557 16.34 -10.05 -0.70
C VAL A 557 14.88 -10.32 -0.36
N PRO A 558 14.33 -11.48 -0.77
CA PRO A 558 12.99 -11.92 -0.37
C PRO A 558 12.89 -12.16 1.14
N TRP A 559 12.09 -11.33 1.83
CA TRP A 559 11.53 -11.71 3.14
C TRP A 559 10.19 -12.46 2.96
N SER A 560 9.76 -13.21 3.98
CA SER A 560 8.65 -14.18 3.88
C SER A 560 8.71 -15.17 2.68
N PRO A 561 9.89 -15.69 2.26
CA PRO A 561 9.99 -16.49 1.03
C PRO A 561 9.18 -17.80 1.04
N LEU A 562 8.76 -18.26 2.22
CA LEU A 562 7.92 -19.43 2.45
C LEU A 562 6.46 -19.09 2.77
N GLY A 563 5.99 -17.88 2.42
CA GLY A 563 4.62 -17.42 2.71
C GLY A 563 4.30 -17.48 4.20
N GLN A 564 5.25 -17.04 5.05
CA GLN A 564 5.17 -17.13 6.52
C GLN A 564 4.84 -18.54 7.08
N GLY A 565 5.21 -19.58 6.33
CA GLY A 565 4.96 -20.99 6.64
C GLY A 565 3.88 -21.66 5.80
N PHE A 566 3.04 -20.91 5.08
CA PHE A 566 1.97 -21.45 4.24
C PHE A 566 2.52 -22.36 3.12
N LEU A 567 3.51 -21.87 2.36
CA LEU A 567 4.13 -22.60 1.24
C LEU A 567 4.95 -23.85 1.68
N THR A 568 5.00 -24.17 2.97
CA THR A 568 5.62 -25.40 3.48
C THR A 568 4.65 -26.59 3.54
N GLY A 569 3.35 -26.37 3.27
CA GLY A 569 2.31 -27.39 3.41
C GLY A 569 2.13 -27.87 4.84
N LYS A 570 2.24 -26.95 5.82
CA LYS A 570 2.09 -27.20 7.27
C LYS A 570 1.18 -26.19 7.97
N VAL A 571 0.48 -25.37 7.18
CA VAL A 571 -0.63 -24.53 7.59
C VAL A 571 -1.76 -24.87 6.63
N ASP A 572 -2.83 -25.46 7.16
CA ASP A 572 -3.98 -25.97 6.41
C ASP A 572 -5.27 -25.20 6.79
N ALA A 573 -6.42 -25.62 6.23
CA ALA A 573 -7.71 -25.05 6.58
C ALA A 573 -8.04 -25.13 8.09
N ASN A 574 -7.56 -26.14 8.82
CA ASN A 574 -7.89 -26.39 10.23
C ASN A 574 -6.88 -25.74 11.21
N THR A 575 -5.78 -25.18 10.71
CA THR A 575 -4.68 -24.68 11.52
C THR A 575 -5.11 -23.44 12.33
N SER A 576 -5.08 -23.58 13.65
CA SER A 576 -5.18 -22.47 14.61
C SER A 576 -3.81 -21.89 14.94
N PHE A 577 -3.80 -20.64 15.42
CA PHE A 577 -2.59 -19.92 15.81
C PHE A 577 -2.62 -19.60 17.31
N GLU A 578 -1.45 -19.59 17.95
CA GLU A 578 -1.32 -19.23 19.37
C GLU A 578 -1.50 -17.72 19.60
N SER A 579 -1.88 -17.33 20.82
CA SER A 579 -1.96 -15.92 21.20
C SER A 579 -0.59 -15.25 21.06
N GLY A 580 -0.52 -14.18 20.27
CA GLY A 580 0.73 -13.48 19.94
C GLY A 580 1.38 -13.89 18.61
N ASP A 581 0.86 -14.89 17.90
CA ASP A 581 1.26 -15.14 16.50
C ASP A 581 0.59 -14.14 15.56
N VAL A 582 1.36 -13.38 14.78
CA VAL A 582 0.83 -12.30 13.92
C VAL A 582 -0.07 -12.81 12.80
N ARG A 583 0.08 -14.07 12.39
CA ARG A 583 -0.74 -14.66 11.31
C ARG A 583 -2.21 -14.75 11.68
N SER A 584 -2.54 -14.79 12.98
CA SER A 584 -3.91 -14.68 13.48
C SER A 584 -4.63 -13.37 13.09
N ARG A 585 -3.88 -12.33 12.66
CA ARG A 585 -4.39 -11.00 12.30
C ARG A 585 -4.32 -10.70 10.80
N PHE A 586 -3.80 -11.62 9.99
CA PHE A 586 -3.50 -11.37 8.58
C PHE A 586 -4.60 -11.97 7.67
N PRO A 587 -5.22 -11.20 6.76
CA PRO A 587 -6.34 -11.70 5.94
C PRO A 587 -6.02 -12.94 5.08
N ARG A 588 -4.75 -13.13 4.66
CA ARG A 588 -4.28 -14.35 3.98
C ARG A 588 -4.38 -15.63 4.82
N PHE A 589 -4.58 -15.48 6.12
CA PHE A 589 -4.65 -16.57 7.09
C PHE A 589 -6.04 -16.73 7.73
N THR A 590 -7.13 -16.17 7.16
CA THR A 590 -8.49 -16.65 7.52
C THR A 590 -8.72 -18.08 7.01
N GLU A 591 -9.76 -18.77 7.48
CA GLU A 591 -10.05 -20.14 7.04
C GLU A 591 -10.42 -20.19 5.54
N GLU A 592 -11.14 -19.19 5.05
CA GLU A 592 -11.54 -19.01 3.66
C GLU A 592 -10.32 -18.77 2.78
N ALA A 593 -9.45 -17.84 3.18
CA ALA A 593 -8.22 -17.55 2.46
C ALA A 593 -7.27 -18.76 2.44
N ARG A 594 -7.11 -19.49 3.55
CA ARG A 594 -6.29 -20.73 3.57
C ARG A 594 -6.84 -21.79 2.61
N LYS A 595 -8.17 -21.97 2.54
CA LYS A 595 -8.82 -22.89 1.58
C LYS A 595 -8.63 -22.45 0.13
N ALA A 596 -8.86 -21.18 -0.19
CA ALA A 596 -8.72 -20.65 -1.55
C ALA A 596 -7.28 -20.69 -2.06
N ASN A 597 -6.30 -20.47 -1.17
CA ASN A 597 -4.88 -20.51 -1.49
C ASN A 597 -4.27 -21.94 -1.49
N GLN A 598 -4.99 -22.95 -0.99
CA GLN A 598 -4.49 -24.34 -0.85
C GLN A 598 -3.95 -24.94 -2.17
N PRO A 599 -4.54 -24.72 -3.37
CA PRO A 599 -4.02 -25.27 -4.62
C PRO A 599 -2.56 -24.87 -4.94
N ILE A 600 -2.06 -23.74 -4.42
CA ILE A 600 -0.65 -23.32 -4.55
C ILE A 600 0.27 -24.30 -3.81
N VAL A 601 -0.16 -24.75 -2.62
CA VAL A 601 0.56 -25.75 -1.82
C VAL A 601 0.49 -27.13 -2.48
N ASP A 602 -0.65 -27.48 -3.07
CA ASP A 602 -0.86 -28.77 -3.73
C ASP A 602 0.04 -28.90 -4.97
N ALA A 603 0.08 -27.87 -5.81
CA ALA A 603 1.02 -27.78 -6.95
C ALA A 603 2.49 -27.92 -6.52
N LEU A 604 2.86 -27.30 -5.39
CA LEU A 604 4.21 -27.44 -4.83
C LEU A 604 4.50 -28.85 -4.30
N ASN A 605 3.50 -29.61 -3.82
CA ASN A 605 3.68 -31.00 -3.45
C ASN A 605 3.95 -31.88 -4.67
N ASP A 606 3.23 -31.68 -5.78
CA ASP A 606 3.42 -32.47 -7.01
C ASP A 606 4.82 -32.24 -7.60
N ILE A 607 5.29 -30.99 -7.68
CA ILE A 607 6.64 -30.68 -8.15
C ILE A 607 7.70 -31.16 -7.15
N ALA A 608 7.45 -31.05 -5.84
CA ALA A 608 8.33 -31.62 -4.82
C ALA A 608 8.47 -33.15 -4.95
N ALA A 609 7.39 -33.86 -5.29
CA ALA A 609 7.41 -35.30 -5.56
C ALA A 609 8.27 -35.63 -6.78
N LYS A 610 8.12 -34.91 -7.90
CA LYS A 610 8.97 -35.05 -9.11
C LYS A 610 10.45 -34.84 -8.78
N LYS A 611 10.77 -33.82 -7.97
CA LYS A 611 12.14 -33.41 -7.59
C LYS A 611 12.72 -34.14 -6.37
N LYS A 612 11.93 -34.97 -5.67
CA LYS A 612 12.29 -35.63 -4.40
C LYS A 612 12.67 -34.66 -3.27
N GLY A 613 12.05 -33.47 -3.27
CA GLY A 613 12.22 -32.43 -2.24
C GLY A 613 10.97 -32.25 -1.38
N THR A 614 10.86 -31.08 -0.73
CA THR A 614 9.63 -30.62 -0.03
C THR A 614 9.09 -29.33 -0.65
N PRO A 615 7.81 -28.96 -0.45
CA PRO A 615 7.24 -27.70 -0.94
C PRO A 615 8.06 -26.45 -0.57
N ALA A 616 8.62 -26.45 0.65
CA ALA A 616 9.50 -25.37 1.11
C ALA A 616 10.79 -25.26 0.27
N GLN A 617 11.34 -26.41 -0.13
CA GLN A 617 12.53 -26.45 -0.97
C GLN A 617 12.24 -26.02 -2.41
N ILE A 618 11.08 -26.38 -2.97
CA ILE A 618 10.68 -25.92 -4.32
C ILE A 618 10.43 -24.40 -4.32
N ALA A 619 9.76 -23.86 -3.30
CA ALA A 619 9.52 -22.43 -3.18
C ALA A 619 10.84 -21.62 -3.08
N LEU A 620 11.83 -22.12 -2.32
CA LEU A 620 13.16 -21.49 -2.24
C LEU A 620 13.96 -21.69 -3.54
N ALA A 621 13.96 -22.88 -4.15
CA ALA A 621 14.64 -23.14 -5.41
C ALA A 621 14.08 -22.28 -6.56
N TRP A 622 12.77 -22.02 -6.58
CA TRP A 622 12.13 -21.12 -7.54
C TRP A 622 12.63 -19.68 -7.38
N LEU A 623 12.70 -19.15 -6.15
CA LEU A 623 13.27 -17.83 -5.88
C LEU A 623 14.75 -17.75 -6.31
N LEU A 624 15.53 -18.80 -6.04
CA LEU A 624 16.93 -18.87 -6.46
C LEU A 624 17.06 -18.93 -7.99
N ALA A 625 16.10 -19.51 -8.71
CA ALA A 625 16.10 -19.60 -10.17
C ALA A 625 15.75 -18.27 -10.88
N GLN A 626 15.01 -17.36 -10.24
CA GLN A 626 14.57 -16.11 -10.88
C GLN A 626 15.74 -15.18 -11.26
N SER A 627 16.78 -15.09 -10.44
CA SER A 627 17.98 -14.29 -10.73
C SER A 627 19.17 -14.73 -9.86
N PRO A 628 20.43 -14.68 -10.34
CA PRO A 628 21.62 -14.89 -9.51
C PRO A 628 21.78 -13.82 -8.41
N SER A 629 21.14 -12.65 -8.54
CA SER A 629 21.18 -11.55 -7.56
C SER A 629 20.09 -11.63 -6.50
N ILE A 630 19.25 -12.68 -6.53
CA ILE A 630 18.21 -12.94 -5.51
C ILE A 630 18.78 -13.83 -4.38
N VAL A 631 18.60 -13.42 -3.13
CA VAL A 631 19.06 -14.13 -1.92
C VAL A 631 17.94 -14.12 -0.86
N PRO A 632 17.10 -15.16 -0.78
CA PRO A 632 16.00 -15.19 0.20
C PRO A 632 16.50 -15.47 1.62
N ILE A 633 15.78 -14.95 2.61
CA ILE A 633 16.11 -15.03 4.05
C ILE A 633 15.06 -15.82 4.86
N PRO A 634 14.88 -17.14 4.63
CA PRO A 634 13.92 -17.94 5.38
C PRO A 634 14.30 -18.04 6.87
N GLY A 635 13.41 -17.55 7.75
CA GLY A 635 13.59 -17.66 9.20
C GLY A 635 13.27 -19.05 9.76
N THR A 636 13.96 -19.46 10.82
CA THR A 636 13.71 -20.73 11.52
C THR A 636 14.13 -20.70 12.99
N ARG A 637 13.45 -21.52 13.81
CA ARG A 637 13.76 -21.83 15.22
C ARG A 637 14.21 -23.30 15.42
N LYS A 638 14.39 -24.06 14.33
CA LYS A 638 14.63 -25.52 14.36
C LYS A 638 15.71 -25.93 13.36
N LEU A 639 16.70 -26.69 13.84
CA LEU A 639 17.82 -27.20 13.02
C LEU A 639 17.34 -28.05 11.83
N THR A 640 16.31 -28.88 12.01
CA THR A 640 15.74 -29.69 10.92
C THR A 640 15.16 -28.85 9.77
N ARG A 641 14.68 -27.63 10.06
CA ARG A 641 14.20 -26.67 9.05
C ARG A 641 15.33 -25.85 8.44
N LEU A 642 16.41 -25.59 9.19
CA LEU A 642 17.64 -25.02 8.63
C LEU A 642 18.23 -25.99 7.58
N ASP A 643 18.32 -27.27 7.91
CA ASP A 643 18.83 -28.32 7.03
C ASP A 643 17.95 -28.56 5.79
N GLU A 644 16.62 -28.55 5.97
CA GLU A 644 15.65 -28.59 4.86
C GLU A 644 15.82 -27.39 3.93
N ASN A 645 15.82 -26.16 4.48
CA ASN A 645 15.96 -24.94 3.68
C ASN A 645 17.28 -24.93 2.92
N LEU A 646 18.41 -25.28 3.56
CA LEU A 646 19.72 -25.31 2.93
C LEU A 646 19.80 -26.23 1.72
N ALA A 647 19.17 -27.40 1.78
CA ALA A 647 19.15 -28.35 0.66
C ALA A 647 18.34 -27.86 -0.56
N SER A 648 17.55 -26.77 -0.46
CA SER A 648 16.89 -26.15 -1.62
C SER A 648 17.87 -25.60 -2.66
N ALA A 649 19.06 -25.15 -2.23
CA ALA A 649 20.09 -24.63 -3.13
C ALA A 649 20.69 -25.71 -4.05
N GLU A 650 20.43 -26.99 -3.77
CA GLU A 650 20.85 -28.15 -4.56
C GLU A 650 19.73 -28.69 -5.47
N ILE A 651 18.51 -28.11 -5.45
CA ILE A 651 17.43 -28.46 -6.37
C ILE A 651 17.54 -27.61 -7.63
N GLU A 652 17.72 -28.27 -8.77
CA GLU A 652 17.73 -27.62 -10.08
C GLU A 652 16.34 -27.71 -10.72
N LEU A 653 15.71 -26.56 -10.92
CA LEU A 653 14.48 -26.39 -11.70
C LEU A 653 14.89 -26.08 -13.16
N SER A 654 14.35 -26.85 -14.10
CA SER A 654 14.51 -26.61 -15.53
C SER A 654 13.52 -25.55 -16.01
N ALA A 655 13.70 -25.04 -17.22
CA ALA A 655 12.75 -24.09 -17.83
C ALA A 655 11.31 -24.62 -17.81
N GLY A 656 11.09 -25.92 -18.08
CA GLY A 656 9.76 -26.53 -18.03
C GLY A 656 9.17 -26.65 -16.61
N ASP A 657 10.00 -26.80 -15.57
CA ASP A 657 9.51 -26.75 -14.18
C ASP A 657 9.09 -25.32 -13.81
N LEU A 658 9.81 -24.30 -14.29
CA LEU A 658 9.48 -22.89 -14.05
C LEU A 658 8.23 -22.46 -14.83
N GLU A 659 8.06 -22.95 -16.06
CA GLU A 659 6.86 -22.76 -16.87
C GLU A 659 5.64 -23.43 -16.21
N GLU A 660 5.75 -24.68 -15.77
CA GLU A 660 4.69 -25.37 -15.01
C GLU A 660 4.26 -24.58 -13.76
N ILE A 661 5.22 -24.11 -12.96
CA ILE A 661 4.94 -23.24 -11.79
C ILE A 661 4.21 -21.96 -12.22
N SER A 662 4.67 -21.30 -13.27
CA SER A 662 4.10 -20.02 -13.70
C SER A 662 2.69 -20.17 -14.28
N THR A 663 2.41 -21.25 -15.01
CA THR A 663 1.06 -21.55 -15.51
C THR A 663 0.09 -21.81 -14.36
N ILE A 664 0.45 -22.68 -13.41
CA ILE A 664 -0.44 -23.02 -12.29
C ILE A 664 -0.71 -21.79 -11.41
N LEU A 665 0.30 -20.95 -11.14
CA LEU A 665 0.09 -19.70 -10.40
C LEU A 665 -0.77 -18.67 -11.13
N ALA A 666 -0.79 -18.65 -12.47
CA ALA A 666 -1.63 -17.72 -13.23
C ALA A 666 -3.13 -18.05 -13.11
N GLU A 667 -3.48 -19.30 -12.78
CA GLU A 667 -4.86 -19.76 -12.62
C GLU A 667 -5.41 -19.59 -11.19
N ILE A 668 -4.54 -19.34 -10.19
CA ILE A 668 -4.92 -19.29 -8.77
C ILE A 668 -4.82 -17.86 -8.20
N PRO A 669 -5.93 -17.09 -8.16
CA PRO A 669 -5.91 -15.74 -7.57
C PRO A 669 -5.70 -15.80 -6.05
N VAL A 670 -4.63 -15.18 -5.57
CA VAL A 670 -4.27 -15.18 -4.14
C VAL A 670 -5.31 -14.40 -3.31
N GLN A 671 -5.97 -15.09 -2.38
CA GLN A 671 -6.98 -14.46 -1.51
C GLN A 671 -6.35 -13.89 -0.24
N GLY A 672 -6.64 -12.61 0.03
CA GLY A 672 -6.27 -11.89 1.25
C GLY A 672 -5.10 -10.90 1.10
N GLY A 673 -5.17 -9.79 1.83
CA GLY A 673 -4.11 -8.79 1.95
C GLY A 673 -2.90 -9.27 2.77
N ARG A 674 -1.72 -8.67 2.51
CA ARG A 674 -0.42 -9.09 3.07
C ARG A 674 -0.25 -8.81 4.59
N GLY A 675 -1.16 -8.05 5.20
CA GLY A 675 -1.20 -7.81 6.65
C GLY A 675 -0.12 -6.86 7.19
N THR A 676 0.69 -6.29 6.31
CA THR A 676 1.82 -5.37 6.60
C THR A 676 1.39 -3.95 6.95
N GLY A 677 0.16 -3.56 6.64
CA GLY A 677 -0.28 -2.15 6.60
C GLY A 677 0.27 -1.36 5.40
N GLN A 678 0.93 -2.04 4.45
CA GLN A 678 1.44 -1.47 3.20
C GLN A 678 1.20 -2.48 2.08
N GLU A 679 0.12 -2.26 1.31
CA GLU A 679 -0.28 -3.15 0.22
C GLU A 679 0.30 -2.73 -1.14
N LYS A 680 1.00 -1.58 -1.18
CA LYS A 680 1.85 -1.13 -2.29
C LYS A 680 3.11 -0.46 -1.74
N TYR A 681 4.16 -0.45 -2.56
CA TYR A 681 5.44 0.19 -2.25
C TYR A 681 5.33 1.72 -2.19
N ALA A 682 6.14 2.34 -1.34
CA ALA A 682 6.22 3.80 -1.15
C ALA A 682 7.42 4.43 -1.86
#